data_AF-A0A5C8DYY1-F1
#
_entry.id   AF-A0A5C8DYY1-F1
#
_cell.length_a   1.000
_cell.length_b   1.000
_cell.length_c   1.000
_cell.angle_alpha   90.00
_cell.angle_beta   90.00
_cell.angle_gamma   90.00
#
_symmetry.space_group_name_H-M   'P 1'
#
loop_
_entity.id
_entity.type
_entity.pdbx_description
1 polymer ?
#
loop_
_entity_poly.entity_id
_entity_poly.type
_entity_poly.pdbx_seq_one_letter_code
_entity_poly.pdbx_strand_id
1 'polypeptide(L)'
;MILFDILYNITIYPIEFIIEIVFYLFNNVFKSGYATSLFFLSLIINFISLPLYNIAESWQAKERAIQEKMKPMIDNIKAVYKGDQRYLLIRTCQRINGYKTIYAFRGTLGLLIQIPFFLAAYNFIHNLSGLQLGSFLFIKDFSKPDGILNIGNISVNILPFIMTLFSLLAGLIYSKKLRFKESLPLYIVSLIFFVLLYNSPSGLVFYWTLNCLFSLIKNIVIEYKLYKVFIVNKYKILRGYNIFFIILTIIFILLLSLGNIERKGYLGDLGVLGDFERFEEENISYHFKLFYYSKIFKHNDIYEVKVDTNKLNNDSIIYIKFDDNGSPYGNIVLNDYIENIGKIEVYYKLFIKKYIINILIILFILFILFNSYKYILKIFSDSFLEKRNLLIISSCLVISVLSGLFISSSLIGNSPTEFKSPFDLIINDFSMSLGLFLFYPLFIYILFSEKIKNYLTLLLIFVASFVLINTFIMKGNYININADFVFDNTDLLKASLKEILLTIILTVVLISIIILILKNNKAIFLINIYSIVLLVLISISIFDISKIIKEHNKLKNIQVDNKSSDIKIFNMSKTGENIFVFVLDRAINSYWLDAFERFPNYKKDFDGFVFYPNNVSIGGSTTTTASLYGGYDYLPYEISTNGGYNLKEKHNQALLTIPLALEKYNYKS
;
A
#
# COMPACT_ATOMS: atom_id res chain seq x y z
N MET A 1 6.17 -10.86 -22.92
CA MET A 1 6.09 -10.15 -21.63
C MET A 1 4.81 -10.52 -20.89
N ILE A 2 3.63 -10.16 -21.43
CA ILE A 2 2.31 -10.34 -20.80
C ILE A 2 2.08 -11.68 -20.06
N LEU A 3 2.45 -12.84 -20.64
CA LEU A 3 2.22 -14.13 -19.97
C LEU A 3 3.03 -14.29 -18.67
N PHE A 4 4.29 -13.86 -18.65
CA PHE A 4 5.13 -13.96 -17.45
C PHE A 4 4.64 -12.97 -16.38
N ASP A 5 4.18 -11.79 -16.81
CA ASP A 5 3.61 -10.78 -15.91
C ASP A 5 2.30 -11.29 -15.29
N ILE A 6 1.41 -11.92 -16.07
CA ILE A 6 0.21 -12.57 -15.55
C ILE A 6 0.56 -13.67 -14.54
N LEU A 7 1.54 -14.52 -14.84
CA LEU A 7 1.98 -15.57 -13.92
C LEU A 7 2.55 -14.97 -12.63
N TYR A 8 3.35 -13.93 -12.72
CA TYR A 8 3.87 -13.17 -11.58
C TYR A 8 2.72 -12.60 -10.73
N ASN A 9 1.78 -11.94 -11.37
CA ASN A 9 0.64 -11.28 -10.72
C ASN A 9 -0.31 -12.24 -10.01
N ILE A 10 -0.49 -13.45 -10.56
CA ILE A 10 -1.34 -14.47 -9.93
C ILE A 10 -0.60 -15.17 -8.78
N THR A 11 0.72 -15.37 -8.89
CA THR A 11 1.46 -16.25 -7.97
C THR A 11 2.33 -15.53 -6.96
N ILE A 12 3.10 -14.50 -7.33
CA ILE A 12 4.09 -13.85 -6.47
C ILE A 12 3.54 -12.53 -5.90
N TYR A 13 2.91 -11.70 -6.74
CA TYR A 13 2.37 -10.40 -6.34
C TYR A 13 1.44 -10.46 -5.11
N PRO A 14 0.56 -11.46 -4.91
CA PRO A 14 -0.29 -11.49 -3.72
C PRO A 14 0.49 -11.61 -2.42
N ILE A 15 1.64 -12.31 -2.44
CA ILE A 15 2.53 -12.40 -1.27
C ILE A 15 3.25 -11.07 -1.08
N GLU A 16 3.74 -10.48 -2.16
CA GLU A 16 4.41 -9.16 -2.14
C GLU A 16 3.49 -8.08 -1.57
N PHE A 17 2.23 -8.05 -2.00
CA PHE A 17 1.21 -7.14 -1.51
C PHE A 17 0.95 -7.30 0.00
N ILE A 18 0.89 -8.54 0.51
CA ILE A 18 0.75 -8.79 1.94
C ILE A 18 2.01 -8.30 2.69
N ILE A 19 3.20 -8.56 2.16
CA ILE A 19 4.47 -8.09 2.71
C ILE A 19 4.49 -6.56 2.79
N GLU A 20 4.10 -5.89 1.71
CA GLU A 20 4.02 -4.43 1.63
C GLU A 20 3.03 -3.86 2.66
N ILE A 21 1.82 -4.41 2.76
CA ILE A 21 0.82 -3.97 3.75
C ILE A 21 1.37 -4.10 5.17
N VAL A 22 1.99 -5.24 5.49
CA VAL A 22 2.53 -5.47 6.82
C VAL A 22 3.65 -4.48 7.12
N PHE A 23 4.58 -4.28 6.17
CA PHE A 23 5.65 -3.31 6.34
C PHE A 23 5.11 -1.88 6.51
N TYR A 24 4.19 -1.45 5.63
CA TYR A 24 3.55 -0.14 5.66
C TYR A 24 2.85 0.11 7.01
N LEU A 25 2.15 -0.90 7.53
CA LEU A 25 1.46 -0.84 8.81
C LEU A 25 2.44 -0.57 9.97
N PHE A 26 3.61 -1.20 10.02
CA PHE A 26 4.59 -0.91 11.08
C PHE A 26 5.38 0.38 10.83
N ASN A 27 5.81 0.62 9.60
CA ASN A 27 6.69 1.74 9.31
C ASN A 27 5.93 3.08 9.30
N ASN A 28 4.77 3.14 8.65
CA ASN A 28 4.05 4.39 8.43
C ASN A 28 2.90 4.58 9.42
N VAL A 29 2.13 3.53 9.74
CA VAL A 29 1.00 3.65 10.66
C VAL A 29 1.47 3.64 12.12
N PHE A 30 2.37 2.73 12.50
CA PHE A 30 2.93 2.70 13.86
C PHE A 30 4.18 3.56 14.05
N LYS A 31 4.82 4.03 12.97
CA LYS A 31 6.05 4.82 13.03
C LYS A 31 7.18 4.11 13.80
N SER A 32 7.25 2.78 13.69
CA SER A 32 8.15 1.93 14.49
C SER A 32 9.62 1.93 14.02
N GLY A 33 9.93 2.60 12.90
CA GLY A 33 11.24 2.58 12.25
C GLY A 33 11.50 1.30 11.43
N TYR A 34 12.47 1.35 10.53
CA TYR A 34 12.73 0.29 9.54
C TYR A 34 13.12 -1.06 10.17
N ALA A 35 14.03 -1.07 11.15
CA ALA A 35 14.48 -2.31 11.82
C ALA A 35 13.33 -3.07 12.47
N THR A 36 12.54 -2.36 13.28
CA THR A 36 11.38 -2.91 13.99
C THR A 36 10.31 -3.37 12.99
N SER A 37 10.12 -2.62 11.90
CA SER A 37 9.14 -2.97 10.86
C SER A 37 9.54 -4.24 10.11
N LEU A 38 10.82 -4.40 9.75
CA LEU A 38 11.37 -5.64 9.16
C LEU A 38 11.26 -6.83 10.13
N PHE A 39 11.46 -6.59 11.43
CA PHE A 39 11.30 -7.62 12.46
C PHE A 39 9.86 -8.15 12.55
N PHE A 40 8.88 -7.24 12.68
CA PHE A 40 7.47 -7.64 12.74
C PHE A 40 6.98 -8.22 11.41
N LEU A 41 7.48 -7.71 10.28
CA LEU A 41 7.23 -8.28 8.96
C LEU A 41 7.64 -9.75 8.91
N SER A 42 8.88 -10.07 9.30
CA SER A 42 9.37 -11.45 9.37
C SER A 42 8.48 -12.32 10.26
N LEU A 43 8.17 -11.87 11.48
CA LEU A 43 7.34 -12.64 12.40
C LEU A 43 5.96 -12.94 11.82
N ILE A 44 5.25 -11.92 11.32
CA ILE A 44 3.87 -12.06 10.84
C ILE A 44 3.80 -12.95 9.61
N ILE A 45 4.68 -12.76 8.63
CA ILE A 45 4.71 -13.58 7.41
C ILE A 45 4.99 -15.05 7.75
N ASN A 46 5.88 -15.31 8.71
CA ASN A 46 6.12 -16.67 9.18
C ASN A 46 4.90 -17.28 9.88
N PHE A 47 4.21 -16.52 10.74
CA PHE A 47 2.99 -16.99 11.41
C PHE A 47 1.84 -17.28 10.42
N ILE A 48 1.63 -16.40 9.43
CA ILE A 48 0.64 -16.60 8.36
C ILE A 48 0.98 -17.84 7.55
N SER A 49 2.27 -18.10 7.32
CA SER A 49 2.76 -19.25 6.54
C SER A 49 2.79 -20.58 7.31
N LEU A 50 2.71 -20.57 8.66
CA LEU A 50 2.75 -21.79 9.48
C LEU A 50 1.76 -22.89 9.06
N PRO A 51 0.48 -22.60 8.79
CA PRO A 51 -0.48 -23.62 8.36
C PRO A 51 -0.07 -24.27 7.05
N LEU A 52 0.45 -23.47 6.11
CA LEU A 52 0.94 -23.93 4.82
C LEU A 52 2.15 -24.87 5.00
N TYR A 53 3.11 -24.51 5.86
CA TYR A 53 4.25 -25.38 6.17
C TYR A 53 3.81 -26.71 6.80
N ASN A 54 2.89 -26.68 7.75
CA ASN A 54 2.40 -27.89 8.42
C ASN A 54 1.70 -28.86 7.45
N ILE A 55 0.97 -28.32 6.47
CA ILE A 55 0.30 -29.12 5.44
C ILE A 55 1.34 -29.72 4.49
N ALA A 56 2.31 -28.93 4.03
CA ALA A 56 3.40 -29.43 3.22
C ALA A 56 4.16 -30.57 3.92
N GLU A 57 4.45 -30.41 5.21
CA GLU A 57 5.03 -31.45 6.06
C GLU A 57 4.13 -32.69 6.14
N SER A 58 2.81 -32.51 6.29
CA SER A 58 1.85 -33.63 6.32
C SER A 58 1.83 -34.42 5.01
N TRP A 59 1.95 -33.74 3.87
CA TRP A 59 2.00 -34.38 2.55
C TRP A 59 3.32 -35.11 2.33
N GLN A 60 4.44 -34.52 2.77
CA GLN A 60 5.74 -35.20 2.79
C GLN A 60 5.75 -36.42 3.72
N ALA A 61 5.10 -36.36 4.88
CA ALA A 61 5.01 -37.48 5.80
C ALA A 61 4.19 -38.64 5.21
N LYS A 62 3.04 -38.34 4.58
CA LYS A 62 2.23 -39.33 3.86
C LYS A 62 3.02 -39.98 2.72
N GLU A 63 3.75 -39.19 1.96
CA GLU A 63 4.61 -39.66 0.88
C GLU A 63 5.69 -40.61 1.41
N ARG A 64 6.41 -40.20 2.45
CA ARG A 64 7.44 -41.03 3.11
C ARG A 64 6.87 -42.36 3.61
N ALA A 65 5.71 -42.35 4.26
CA ALA A 65 5.10 -43.57 4.77
C ALA A 65 4.79 -44.58 3.64
N ILE A 66 4.34 -44.09 2.47
CA ILE A 66 4.08 -44.95 1.30
C ILE A 66 5.41 -45.47 0.73
N GLN A 67 6.43 -44.62 0.61
CA GLN A 67 7.76 -45.03 0.15
C GLN A 67 8.40 -46.09 1.05
N GLU A 68 8.34 -45.90 2.37
CA GLU A 68 8.86 -46.85 3.36
C GLU A 68 8.16 -48.20 3.25
N LYS A 69 6.83 -48.20 3.06
CA LYS A 69 6.05 -49.43 2.84
C LYS A 69 6.47 -50.17 1.57
N MET A 70 6.77 -49.46 0.49
CA MET A 70 7.16 -50.07 -0.80
C MET A 70 8.63 -50.50 -0.86
N LYS A 71 9.49 -49.84 -0.08
CA LYS A 71 10.95 -50.01 -0.11
C LYS A 71 11.43 -51.48 -0.09
N PRO A 72 11.00 -52.36 0.84
CA PRO A 72 11.50 -53.73 0.89
C PRO A 72 11.17 -54.51 -0.39
N MET A 73 9.96 -54.34 -0.93
CA MET A 73 9.54 -55.00 -2.16
C MET A 73 10.31 -54.46 -3.38
N ILE A 74 10.51 -53.14 -3.44
CA ILE A 74 11.30 -52.50 -4.49
C ILE A 74 12.75 -52.99 -4.44
N ASP A 75 13.36 -53.07 -3.26
CA ASP A 75 14.76 -53.49 -3.10
C ASP A 75 14.94 -54.97 -3.50
N ASN A 76 13.99 -55.85 -3.16
CA ASN A 76 13.97 -57.23 -3.65
C ASN A 76 13.83 -57.31 -5.18
N ILE A 77 12.93 -56.53 -5.78
CA ILE A 77 12.77 -56.48 -7.23
C ILE A 77 14.07 -56.02 -7.91
N LYS A 78 14.75 -55.01 -7.33
CA LYS A 78 16.02 -54.49 -7.85
C LYS A 78 17.16 -55.49 -7.75
N ALA A 79 17.15 -56.35 -6.74
CA ALA A 79 18.18 -57.38 -6.54
C ALA A 79 18.03 -58.54 -7.54
N VAL A 80 16.78 -58.93 -7.86
CA VAL A 80 16.48 -60.12 -8.68
C VAL A 80 16.33 -59.81 -10.17
N TYR A 81 15.69 -58.68 -10.53
CA TYR A 81 15.29 -58.38 -11.91
C TYR A 81 16.07 -57.20 -12.51
N LYS A 82 16.27 -57.23 -13.84
CA LYS A 82 16.93 -56.18 -14.63
C LYS A 82 16.08 -55.76 -15.84
N GLY A 83 16.41 -54.63 -16.46
CA GLY A 83 15.74 -54.13 -17.67
C GLY A 83 14.23 -53.87 -17.49
N ASP A 84 13.45 -54.18 -18.53
CA ASP A 84 12.01 -53.91 -18.59
C ASP A 84 11.20 -54.66 -17.53
N GLN A 85 11.61 -55.87 -17.19
CA GLN A 85 10.95 -56.67 -16.15
C GLN A 85 10.99 -55.96 -14.79
N ARG A 86 12.15 -55.39 -14.43
CA ARG A 86 12.29 -54.59 -13.21
C ARG A 86 11.38 -53.37 -13.24
N TYR A 87 11.29 -52.68 -14.37
CA TYR A 87 10.43 -51.51 -14.52
C TYR A 87 8.95 -51.87 -14.32
N LEU A 88 8.47 -52.93 -14.98
CA LEU A 88 7.08 -53.39 -14.86
C LEU A 88 6.73 -53.82 -13.44
N LEU A 89 7.62 -54.54 -12.75
CA LEU A 89 7.41 -54.97 -11.37
C LEU A 89 7.40 -53.80 -10.39
N ILE A 90 8.30 -52.82 -10.54
CA ILE A 90 8.30 -51.60 -9.72
C ILE A 90 7.01 -50.80 -9.95
N ARG A 91 6.59 -50.63 -11.20
CA ARG A 91 5.34 -49.90 -11.53
C ARG A 91 4.10 -50.61 -10.98
N THR A 92 4.11 -51.94 -11.00
CA THR A 92 3.04 -52.77 -10.42
C THR A 92 3.01 -52.63 -8.89
N CYS A 93 4.17 -52.67 -8.23
CA CYS A 93 4.30 -52.42 -6.79
C CYS A 93 3.75 -51.03 -6.41
N GLN A 94 4.09 -50.00 -7.19
CA GLN A 94 3.55 -48.65 -7.02
C GLN A 94 2.02 -48.62 -7.16
N ARG A 95 1.48 -49.25 -8.21
CA ARG A 95 0.03 -49.29 -8.46
C ARG A 95 -0.74 -49.99 -7.33
N ILE A 96 -0.25 -51.12 -6.83
CA ILE A 96 -0.87 -51.87 -5.72
C ILE A 96 -0.90 -51.01 -4.44
N ASN A 97 0.12 -50.19 -4.22
CA ASN A 97 0.19 -49.29 -3.07
C ASN A 97 -0.51 -47.94 -3.30
N GLY A 98 -1.26 -47.77 -4.40
CA GLY A 98 -1.95 -46.53 -4.73
C GLY A 98 -1.02 -45.36 -5.02
N TYR A 99 0.25 -45.64 -5.34
CA TYR A 99 1.27 -44.64 -5.59
C TYR A 99 1.16 -44.09 -7.02
N LYS A 100 1.05 -42.76 -7.14
CA LYS A 100 1.08 -42.06 -8.42
C LYS A 100 2.41 -41.34 -8.58
N THR A 101 2.96 -41.29 -9.80
CA THR A 101 4.22 -40.59 -10.09
C THR A 101 4.20 -39.14 -9.64
N ILE A 102 3.05 -38.46 -9.74
CA ILE A 102 2.86 -37.08 -9.28
C ILE A 102 3.10 -36.90 -7.77
N TYR A 103 2.99 -37.96 -6.97
CA TYR A 103 3.25 -37.90 -5.52
C TYR A 103 4.72 -37.77 -5.18
N ALA A 104 5.64 -38.12 -6.10
CA ALA A 104 7.06 -37.88 -5.93
C ALA A 104 7.37 -36.39 -5.71
N PHE A 105 6.62 -35.49 -6.36
CA PHE A 105 6.74 -34.05 -6.17
C PHE A 105 6.35 -33.60 -4.76
N ARG A 106 5.55 -34.38 -4.01
CA ARG A 106 5.22 -34.04 -2.61
C ARG A 106 6.45 -33.98 -1.72
N GLY A 107 7.50 -34.75 -2.06
CA GLY A 107 8.79 -34.71 -1.36
C GLY A 107 9.52 -33.37 -1.49
N THR A 108 9.32 -32.62 -2.58
CA THR A 108 9.99 -31.34 -2.85
C THR A 108 9.15 -30.11 -2.48
N LEU A 109 7.85 -30.29 -2.18
CA LEU A 109 6.92 -29.20 -1.88
C LEU A 109 7.35 -28.29 -0.72
N GLY A 110 8.10 -28.81 0.25
CA GLY A 110 8.55 -28.01 1.40
C GLY A 110 9.56 -26.93 1.02
N LEU A 111 10.43 -27.24 0.04
CA LEU A 111 11.39 -26.28 -0.51
C LEU A 111 10.69 -25.33 -1.48
N LEU A 112 9.79 -25.85 -2.32
CA LEU A 112 9.08 -25.06 -3.32
C LEU A 112 8.19 -23.98 -2.72
N ILE A 113 7.60 -24.23 -1.54
CA ILE A 113 6.77 -23.23 -0.85
C ILE A 113 7.60 -22.01 -0.41
N GLN A 114 8.90 -22.14 -0.15
CA GLN A 114 9.71 -21.00 0.32
C GLN A 114 10.08 -20.03 -0.82
N ILE A 115 10.15 -20.51 -2.06
CA ILE A 115 10.64 -19.73 -3.20
C ILE A 115 9.73 -18.52 -3.49
N PRO A 116 8.39 -18.63 -3.60
CA PRO A 116 7.52 -17.48 -3.84
C PRO A 116 7.60 -16.42 -2.75
N PHE A 117 7.73 -16.83 -1.48
CA PHE A 117 7.87 -15.90 -0.35
C PHE A 117 9.22 -15.20 -0.34
N PHE A 118 10.29 -15.91 -0.72
CA PHE A 118 11.59 -15.29 -0.91
C PHE A 118 11.56 -14.27 -2.03
N LEU A 119 11.03 -14.64 -3.21
CA LEU A 119 10.97 -13.75 -4.37
C LEU A 119 10.15 -12.49 -4.07
N ALA A 120 8.98 -12.64 -3.42
CA ALA A 120 8.15 -11.52 -3.00
C ALA A 120 8.89 -10.60 -2.02
N ALA A 121 9.55 -11.16 -1.00
CA ALA A 121 10.33 -10.37 -0.04
C ALA A 121 11.55 -9.72 -0.68
N TYR A 122 12.22 -10.41 -1.61
CA TYR A 122 13.34 -9.87 -2.37
C TYR A 122 12.90 -8.67 -3.19
N ASN A 123 11.86 -8.82 -4.01
CA ASN A 123 11.35 -7.75 -4.88
C ASN A 123 10.89 -6.53 -4.06
N PHE A 124 10.16 -6.74 -2.97
CA PHE A 124 9.73 -5.65 -2.12
C PHE A 124 10.90 -4.95 -1.40
N ILE A 125 11.70 -5.70 -0.63
CA ILE A 125 12.74 -5.11 0.23
C ILE A 125 13.87 -4.52 -0.61
N HIS A 126 14.26 -5.14 -1.72
CA HIS A 126 15.31 -4.60 -2.58
C HIS A 126 14.94 -3.24 -3.17
N ASN A 127 13.66 -3.05 -3.51
CA ASN A 127 13.14 -1.82 -4.11
C ASN A 127 12.63 -0.81 -3.06
N LEU A 128 12.73 -1.13 -1.77
CA LEU A 128 12.17 -0.30 -0.71
C LEU A 128 12.99 0.98 -0.52
N SER A 129 12.36 2.12 -0.75
CA SER A 129 12.97 3.43 -0.55
C SER A 129 13.16 3.75 0.95
N GLY A 130 14.26 4.43 1.26
CA GLY A 130 14.58 4.88 2.62
C GLY A 130 15.16 3.82 3.56
N LEU A 131 15.48 2.61 3.08
CA LEU A 131 16.21 1.59 3.86
C LEU A 131 17.52 2.13 4.50
N GLN A 132 18.16 3.10 3.85
CA GLN A 132 19.36 3.77 4.37
C GLN A 132 19.16 4.47 5.72
N LEU A 133 17.92 4.82 6.08
CA LEU A 133 17.59 5.45 7.36
C LEU A 133 17.50 4.42 8.50
N GLY A 134 17.43 3.13 8.17
CA GLY A 134 17.32 2.07 9.15
C GLY A 134 18.68 1.59 9.65
N SER A 135 18.80 1.48 10.97
CA SER A 135 19.94 0.87 11.65
C SER A 135 19.46 -0.10 12.73
N PHE A 136 20.26 -1.12 13.03
CA PHE A 136 20.00 -2.07 14.10
C PHE A 136 21.28 -2.70 14.62
N LEU A 137 21.55 -2.54 15.93
CA LEU A 137 22.78 -3.01 16.58
C LEU A 137 24.03 -2.57 15.82
N PHE A 138 24.73 -3.52 15.20
CA PHE A 138 25.98 -3.30 14.44
C PHE A 138 25.73 -2.90 12.98
N ILE A 139 24.49 -2.99 12.49
CA ILE A 139 24.10 -2.62 11.13
C ILE A 139 23.75 -1.13 11.11
N LYS A 140 24.49 -0.34 10.33
CA LYS A 140 24.31 1.11 10.25
C LYS A 140 23.37 1.55 9.12
N ASP A 141 23.32 0.77 8.04
CA ASP A 141 22.60 1.11 6.81
C ASP A 141 22.04 -0.17 6.18
N PHE A 142 20.71 -0.30 6.14
CA PHE A 142 20.06 -1.48 5.57
C PHE A 142 20.07 -1.56 4.03
N SER A 143 20.41 -0.48 3.34
CA SER A 143 20.44 -0.44 1.87
C SER A 143 21.72 -1.06 1.28
N LYS A 144 22.77 -1.18 2.09
CA LYS A 144 24.08 -1.72 1.69
C LYS A 144 24.34 -3.08 2.34
N PRO A 145 25.26 -3.89 1.77
CA PRO A 145 25.81 -5.05 2.48
C PRO A 145 26.35 -4.64 3.86
N ASP A 146 26.27 -5.54 4.85
CA ASP A 146 26.47 -5.18 6.26
C ASP A 146 27.91 -4.73 6.56
N GLY A 147 28.92 -5.32 5.89
CA GLY A 147 30.31 -4.89 5.98
C GLY A 147 30.85 -4.75 7.42
N ILE A 148 30.38 -5.59 8.35
CA ILE A 148 30.61 -5.41 9.79
C ILE A 148 32.09 -5.62 10.16
N LEU A 149 32.80 -6.52 9.47
CA LEU A 149 34.23 -6.77 9.71
C LEU A 149 35.07 -6.22 8.55
N ASN A 150 35.91 -5.22 8.83
CA ASN A 150 36.91 -4.74 7.88
C ASN A 150 38.28 -5.32 8.23
N ILE A 151 38.80 -6.18 7.36
CA ILE A 151 40.15 -6.74 7.48
C ILE A 151 41.01 -6.09 6.38
N GLY A 152 41.75 -5.03 6.75
CA GLY A 152 42.47 -4.21 5.77
C GLY A 152 41.51 -3.51 4.80
N ASN A 153 41.71 -3.71 3.49
CA ASN A 153 40.83 -3.17 2.43
C ASN A 153 39.64 -4.08 2.08
N ILE A 154 39.47 -5.21 2.77
CA ILE A 154 38.39 -6.16 2.49
C ILE A 154 37.31 -6.02 3.57
N SER A 155 36.10 -5.66 3.14
CA SER A 155 34.91 -5.69 3.99
C SER A 155 34.26 -7.08 3.91
N VAL A 156 34.01 -7.68 5.08
CA VAL A 156 33.42 -9.01 5.23
C VAL A 156 32.02 -8.86 5.82
N ASN A 157 31.06 -9.48 5.15
CA ASN A 157 29.65 -9.49 5.50
C ASN A 157 29.39 -10.63 6.48
N ILE A 158 29.06 -10.33 7.75
CA ILE A 158 28.86 -11.32 8.81
C ILE A 158 27.42 -11.83 8.82
N LEU A 159 26.47 -10.95 8.51
CA LEU A 159 25.04 -11.28 8.61
C LEU A 159 24.65 -12.51 7.77
N PRO A 160 25.15 -12.71 6.53
CA PRO A 160 24.93 -13.95 5.78
C PRO A 160 25.44 -15.21 6.48
N PHE A 161 26.55 -15.14 7.23
CA PHE A 161 27.05 -16.31 8.00
C PHE A 161 26.10 -16.65 9.15
N ILE A 162 25.60 -15.65 9.88
CA ILE A 162 24.64 -15.85 10.98
C ILE A 162 23.34 -16.46 10.43
N MET A 163 22.83 -15.90 9.33
CA MET A 163 21.67 -16.41 8.59
C MET A 163 21.85 -17.89 8.22
N THR A 164 22.98 -18.24 7.60
CA THR A 164 23.29 -19.62 7.18
C THR A 164 23.46 -20.54 8.37
N LEU A 165 24.07 -20.09 9.48
CA LEU A 165 24.19 -20.86 10.71
C LEU A 165 22.81 -21.23 11.26
N PHE A 166 21.88 -20.27 11.37
CA PHE A 166 20.51 -20.57 11.80
C PHE A 166 19.80 -21.54 10.86
N SER A 167 19.96 -21.36 9.55
CA SER A 167 19.40 -22.26 8.53
C SER A 167 19.93 -23.69 8.68
N LEU A 168 21.24 -23.86 8.84
CA LEU A 168 21.88 -25.15 9.05
C LEU A 168 21.45 -25.82 10.35
N LEU A 169 21.40 -25.08 11.47
CA LEU A 169 20.91 -25.60 12.75
C LEU A 169 19.45 -26.04 12.65
N ALA A 170 18.60 -25.26 11.96
CA ALA A 170 17.21 -25.64 11.72
C ALA A 170 17.12 -26.92 10.89
N GLY A 171 17.96 -27.05 9.86
CA GLY A 171 18.10 -28.24 9.03
C GLY A 171 18.59 -29.47 9.79
N LEU A 172 19.57 -29.31 10.70
CA LEU A 172 20.09 -30.38 11.55
C LEU A 172 19.05 -30.95 12.52
N ILE A 173 18.21 -30.07 13.09
CA ILE A 173 17.13 -30.51 13.98
C ILE A 173 16.05 -31.25 13.18
N TYR A 174 15.70 -30.74 12.00
CA TYR A 174 14.70 -31.36 11.14
C TYR A 174 15.18 -32.68 10.52
N SER A 175 16.47 -32.78 10.17
CA SER A 175 17.05 -33.96 9.52
C SER A 175 17.09 -35.20 10.41
N LYS A 176 16.93 -35.07 11.74
CA LYS A 176 16.72 -36.21 12.65
C LYS A 176 15.55 -37.11 12.25
N LYS A 177 14.59 -36.57 11.48
CA LYS A 177 13.42 -37.30 10.94
C LYS A 177 13.61 -37.84 9.53
N LEU A 178 14.79 -37.66 8.93
CA LEU A 178 15.06 -37.90 7.53
C LEU A 178 16.24 -38.84 7.32
N ARG A 179 16.27 -39.50 6.18
CA ARG A 179 17.47 -40.21 5.72
C ARG A 179 18.51 -39.19 5.26
N PHE A 180 19.80 -39.55 5.33
CA PHE A 180 20.90 -38.66 4.91
C PHE A 180 20.68 -38.05 3.50
N LYS A 181 20.34 -38.87 2.51
CA LYS A 181 20.06 -38.40 1.13
C LYS A 181 18.88 -37.43 1.03
N GLU A 182 17.90 -37.54 1.93
CA GLU A 182 16.73 -36.65 1.97
C GLU A 182 17.04 -35.34 2.72
N SER A 183 18.03 -35.35 3.60
CA SER A 183 18.49 -34.14 4.31
C SER A 183 19.44 -33.28 3.50
N LEU A 184 20.14 -33.86 2.51
CA LEU A 184 21.15 -33.15 1.71
C LEU A 184 20.61 -31.89 1.01
N PRO A 185 19.40 -31.88 0.41
CA PRO A 185 18.84 -30.67 -0.19
C PRO A 185 18.68 -29.51 0.80
N LEU A 186 18.43 -29.78 2.09
CA LEU A 186 18.28 -28.73 3.10
C LEU A 186 19.58 -27.95 3.28
N TYR A 187 20.70 -28.66 3.41
CA TYR A 187 22.02 -28.05 3.57
C TYR A 187 22.50 -27.36 2.28
N ILE A 188 22.24 -27.98 1.12
CA ILE A 188 22.56 -27.38 -0.19
C ILE A 188 21.83 -26.05 -0.35
N VAL A 189 20.53 -26.00 -0.02
CA VAL A 189 19.75 -24.76 -0.10
C VAL A 189 20.31 -23.69 0.85
N SER A 190 20.70 -24.03 2.08
CA SER A 190 21.34 -23.08 3.00
C SER A 190 22.64 -22.48 2.41
N LEU A 191 23.43 -23.28 1.69
CA LEU A 191 24.65 -22.81 1.02
C LEU A 191 24.37 -21.99 -0.25
N ILE A 192 23.34 -22.35 -1.02
CA ILE A 192 22.91 -21.55 -2.17
C ILE A 192 22.46 -20.16 -1.70
N PHE A 193 21.66 -20.10 -0.64
CA PHE A 193 21.22 -18.82 -0.05
C PHE A 193 22.37 -18.01 0.52
N PHE A 194 23.41 -18.66 1.07
CA PHE A 194 24.63 -17.97 1.49
C PHE A 194 25.26 -17.21 0.33
N VAL A 195 25.54 -17.90 -0.78
CA VAL A 195 26.18 -17.30 -1.96
C VAL A 195 25.29 -16.21 -2.59
N LEU A 196 23.98 -16.50 -2.69
CA LEU A 196 23.02 -15.59 -3.31
C LEU A 196 22.83 -14.29 -2.51
N LEU A 197 22.78 -14.38 -1.18
CA LEU A 197 22.53 -13.22 -0.31
C LEU A 197 23.79 -12.54 0.22
N TYR A 198 24.99 -13.06 -0.08
CA TYR A 198 26.24 -12.52 0.46
C TYR A 198 26.45 -11.04 0.16
N ASN A 199 26.12 -10.60 -1.07
CA ASN A 199 26.25 -9.20 -1.52
C ASN A 199 24.91 -8.45 -1.53
N SER A 200 23.86 -9.00 -0.94
CA SER A 200 22.54 -8.35 -0.91
C SER A 200 22.49 -7.24 0.14
N PRO A 201 21.54 -6.27 0.02
CA PRO A 201 21.29 -5.27 1.05
C PRO A 201 21.05 -5.91 2.42
N SER A 202 21.69 -5.38 3.46
CA SER A 202 21.64 -5.97 4.80
C SER A 202 20.23 -5.99 5.40
N GLY A 203 19.30 -5.13 4.94
CA GLY A 203 17.88 -5.19 5.31
C GLY A 203 17.19 -6.48 4.85
N LEU A 204 17.48 -6.93 3.62
CA LEU A 204 16.97 -8.20 3.10
C LEU A 204 17.57 -9.39 3.85
N VAL A 205 18.90 -9.37 4.08
CA VAL A 205 19.59 -10.42 4.83
C VAL A 205 19.12 -10.46 6.28
N PHE A 206 18.86 -9.31 6.90
CA PHE A 206 18.30 -9.20 8.25
C PHE A 206 16.92 -9.86 8.33
N TYR A 207 16.01 -9.51 7.41
CA TYR A 207 14.70 -10.16 7.30
C TYR A 207 14.83 -11.69 7.14
N TRP A 208 15.73 -12.15 6.27
CA TRP A 208 15.91 -13.59 6.05
C TRP A 208 16.58 -14.30 7.23
N THR A 209 17.45 -13.62 7.96
CA THR A 209 18.06 -14.11 9.21
C THR A 209 16.99 -14.37 10.25
N LEU A 210 16.03 -13.45 10.41
CA LEU A 210 14.90 -13.62 11.32
C LEU A 210 13.97 -14.76 10.90
N ASN A 211 13.76 -14.96 9.59
CA ASN A 211 13.03 -16.12 9.08
C ASN A 211 13.74 -17.44 9.40
N CYS A 212 15.07 -17.48 9.26
CA CYS A 212 15.87 -18.66 9.59
C CYS A 212 15.85 -18.94 11.10
N LEU A 213 15.92 -17.89 11.93
CA LEU A 213 15.78 -17.99 13.38
C LEU A 213 14.39 -18.52 13.77
N PHE A 214 13.32 -18.02 13.15
CA PHE A 214 11.97 -18.51 13.36
C PHE A 214 11.85 -19.99 12.98
N SER A 215 12.43 -20.39 11.84
CA SER A 215 12.47 -21.79 11.39
C SER A 215 13.19 -22.70 12.39
N LEU A 216 14.31 -22.25 12.95
CA LEU A 216 15.03 -22.95 14.02
C LEU A 216 14.14 -23.16 15.25
N ILE A 217 13.52 -22.09 15.75
CA ILE A 217 12.62 -22.13 16.91
C ILE A 217 11.43 -23.06 16.64
N LYS A 218 10.82 -22.95 15.45
CA LYS A 218 9.70 -23.81 15.01
C LYS A 218 10.12 -25.28 15.07
N ASN A 219 11.28 -25.63 14.49
CA ASN A 219 11.75 -27.01 14.45
C ASN A 219 12.05 -27.55 15.86
N ILE A 220 12.61 -26.73 16.76
CA ILE A 220 12.79 -27.06 18.19
C ILE A 220 11.43 -27.34 18.85
N VAL A 221 10.46 -26.44 18.71
CA VAL A 221 9.12 -26.57 19.32
C VAL A 221 8.41 -27.84 18.86
N ILE A 222 8.52 -28.18 17.56
CA ILE A 222 7.91 -29.37 16.99
C ILE A 222 8.63 -30.63 17.46
N GLU A 223 9.97 -30.65 17.42
CA GLU A 223 10.77 -31.82 17.79
C GLU A 223 10.58 -32.22 19.25
N TYR A 224 10.65 -31.24 20.16
CA TYR A 224 10.45 -31.47 21.59
C TYR A 224 8.96 -31.48 22.00
N LYS A 225 8.04 -31.43 21.03
CA LYS A 225 6.58 -31.45 21.25
C LYS A 225 6.08 -30.43 22.28
N LEU A 226 6.73 -29.27 22.38
CA LEU A 226 6.42 -28.23 23.36
C LEU A 226 4.99 -27.69 23.20
N TYR A 227 4.43 -27.79 22.00
CA TYR A 227 3.03 -27.45 21.71
C TYR A 227 2.01 -28.19 22.61
N LYS A 228 2.34 -29.40 23.09
CA LYS A 228 1.46 -30.17 23.99
C LYS A 228 1.21 -29.44 25.32
N VAL A 229 2.21 -28.71 25.82
CA VAL A 229 2.08 -27.91 27.05
C VAL A 229 0.96 -26.87 26.90
N PHE A 230 0.87 -26.24 25.73
CA PHE A 230 -0.16 -25.25 25.41
C PHE A 230 -1.55 -25.88 25.23
N ILE A 231 -1.63 -27.06 24.61
CA ILE A 231 -2.92 -27.75 24.40
C ILE A 231 -3.50 -28.24 25.73
N VAL A 232 -2.70 -28.89 26.56
CA VAL A 232 -3.15 -29.43 27.86
C VAL A 232 -3.60 -28.31 28.79
N ASN A 233 -2.89 -27.18 28.80
CA ASN A 233 -3.19 -26.05 29.68
C ASN A 233 -4.10 -25.00 29.02
N LYS A 234 -4.77 -25.29 27.90
CA LYS A 234 -5.52 -24.30 27.10
C LYS A 234 -6.49 -23.46 27.94
N TYR A 235 -7.22 -24.05 28.88
CA TYR A 235 -8.18 -23.32 29.73
C TYR A 235 -7.49 -22.43 30.77
N LYS A 236 -6.36 -22.87 31.36
CA LYS A 236 -5.56 -22.06 32.28
C LYS A 236 -4.92 -20.87 31.56
N ILE A 237 -4.39 -21.12 30.37
CA ILE A 237 -3.81 -20.08 29.50
C ILE A 237 -4.88 -19.07 29.09
N LEU A 238 -6.08 -19.53 28.69
CA LEU A 238 -7.18 -18.63 28.34
C LEU A 238 -7.64 -17.77 29.54
N ARG A 239 -7.67 -18.34 30.76
CA ARG A 239 -7.96 -17.57 31.97
C ARG A 239 -6.88 -16.53 32.26
N GLY A 240 -5.60 -16.90 32.15
CA GLY A 240 -4.48 -15.97 32.29
C GLY A 240 -4.49 -14.86 31.25
N TYR A 241 -4.80 -15.19 29.99
CA TYR A 241 -5.01 -14.25 28.90
C TYR A 241 -6.11 -13.23 29.23
N ASN A 242 -7.27 -13.68 29.70
CA ASN A 242 -8.36 -12.77 30.08
C ASN A 242 -7.98 -11.87 31.27
N ILE A 243 -7.29 -12.40 32.28
CA ILE A 243 -6.80 -11.61 33.42
C ILE A 243 -5.79 -10.54 32.95
N PHE A 244 -4.83 -10.93 32.10
CA PHE A 244 -3.85 -10.02 31.52
C PHE A 244 -4.53 -8.87 30.78
N PHE A 245 -5.55 -9.16 29.98
CA PHE A 245 -6.32 -8.14 29.27
C PHE A 245 -7.10 -7.22 30.20
N ILE A 246 -7.70 -7.74 31.28
CA ILE A 246 -8.36 -6.90 32.29
C ILE A 246 -7.34 -5.93 32.92
N ILE A 247 -6.16 -6.44 33.32
CA ILE A 247 -5.08 -5.61 33.89
C ILE A 247 -4.62 -4.56 32.88
N LEU A 248 -4.39 -4.94 31.62
CA LEU A 248 -3.99 -4.02 30.56
C LEU A 248 -5.03 -2.92 30.33
N THR A 249 -6.32 -3.27 30.37
CA THR A 249 -7.41 -2.30 30.20
C THR A 249 -7.47 -1.33 31.37
N ILE A 250 -7.30 -1.81 32.61
CA ILE A 250 -7.22 -0.96 33.81
C ILE A 250 -6.03 -0.01 33.71
N ILE A 251 -4.84 -0.53 33.34
CA ILE A 251 -3.64 0.29 33.14
C ILE A 251 -3.89 1.35 32.07
N PHE A 252 -4.55 1.00 30.97
CA PHE A 252 -4.86 1.96 29.91
C PHE A 252 -5.81 3.07 30.36
N ILE A 253 -6.89 2.73 31.06
CA ILE A 253 -7.82 3.71 31.64
C ILE A 253 -7.07 4.64 32.61
N LEU A 254 -6.18 4.07 33.42
CA LEU A 254 -5.35 4.82 34.36
C LEU A 254 -4.38 5.76 33.62
N LEU A 255 -3.75 5.31 32.54
CA LEU A 255 -2.90 6.14 31.67
C LEU A 255 -3.70 7.28 31.00
N LEU A 256 -4.92 7.02 30.52
CA LEU A 256 -5.80 8.04 29.95
C LEU A 256 -6.20 9.08 30.99
N SER A 257 -6.58 8.62 32.19
CA SER A 257 -6.95 9.47 33.32
C SER A 257 -5.77 10.35 33.76
N LEU A 258 -4.59 9.76 33.96
CA LEU A 258 -3.36 10.50 34.27
C LEU A 258 -3.00 11.51 33.18
N GLY A 259 -3.27 11.18 31.91
CA GLY A 259 -3.03 12.08 30.78
C GLY A 259 -3.84 13.38 30.89
N ASN A 260 -5.13 13.24 31.19
CA ASN A 260 -6.09 14.34 31.18
C ASN A 260 -5.96 15.32 32.36
N ILE A 261 -5.11 15.02 33.35
CA ILE A 261 -4.80 15.93 34.45
C ILE A 261 -3.98 17.10 33.91
N GLU A 262 -4.50 18.32 34.10
CA GLU A 262 -3.81 19.55 33.77
C GLU A 262 -2.64 19.78 34.75
N ARG A 263 -1.51 20.21 34.20
CA ARG A 263 -0.25 20.41 34.93
C ARG A 263 0.32 21.78 34.59
N LYS A 264 1.09 22.31 35.52
CA LYS A 264 1.83 23.57 35.35
C LYS A 264 3.27 23.28 34.92
N GLY A 265 3.76 23.97 33.91
CA GLY A 265 5.13 23.93 33.40
C GLY A 265 5.68 25.33 33.17
N TYR A 266 6.98 25.40 32.91
CA TYR A 266 7.68 26.66 32.61
C TYR A 266 8.44 26.54 31.30
N LEU A 267 8.48 27.61 30.52
CA LEU A 267 9.38 27.67 29.37
C LEU A 267 10.83 27.75 29.89
N GLY A 268 11.67 26.88 29.32
CA GLY A 268 13.08 26.67 29.64
C GLY A 268 14.03 27.32 28.65
N ASP A 269 15.27 26.86 28.61
CA ASP A 269 16.37 27.41 27.78
C ASP A 269 15.88 27.87 26.40
N LEU A 270 16.04 29.17 26.14
CA LEU A 270 15.60 29.83 24.93
C LEU A 270 16.82 30.15 24.06
N GLY A 271 16.80 29.66 22.82
CA GLY A 271 17.81 29.95 21.82
C GLY A 271 17.22 30.81 20.71
N VAL A 272 17.98 31.79 20.21
CA VAL A 272 17.62 32.52 18.99
C VAL A 272 17.90 31.60 17.80
N LEU A 273 16.86 31.20 17.07
CA LEU A 273 17.04 30.57 15.77
C LEU A 273 17.48 31.66 14.80
N GLY A 274 18.69 31.53 14.26
CA GLY A 274 19.11 32.32 13.10
C GLY A 274 18.19 32.03 11.93
N ASP A 275 17.71 33.10 11.30
CA ASP A 275 16.98 33.12 10.02
C ASP A 275 15.48 32.81 10.07
N PHE A 276 14.65 33.83 10.37
CA PHE A 276 13.36 34.06 9.68
C PHE A 276 13.06 35.57 9.64
N GLU A 277 12.54 36.02 8.49
CA GLU A 277 12.33 37.42 8.10
C GLU A 277 11.53 38.23 9.14
N ARG A 278 12.02 39.45 9.42
CA ARG A 278 11.31 40.47 10.22
C ARG A 278 9.96 40.78 9.57
N PHE A 279 8.90 40.19 10.10
CA PHE A 279 7.54 40.70 9.90
C PHE A 279 7.31 41.80 10.95
N GLU A 280 7.48 43.05 10.50
CA GLU A 280 7.18 44.29 11.23
C GLU A 280 8.12 44.56 12.44
N GLU A 281 8.43 45.84 12.69
CA GLU A 281 9.62 46.29 13.43
C GLU A 281 9.68 46.01 14.94
N GLU A 282 8.80 45.21 15.55
CA GLU A 282 8.72 45.07 17.03
C GLU A 282 8.64 43.64 17.60
N ASN A 283 8.58 42.57 16.79
CA ASN A 283 8.33 41.21 17.29
C ASN A 283 9.58 40.31 17.30
N ILE A 284 9.82 39.57 18.39
CA ILE A 284 11.02 38.71 18.56
C ILE A 284 10.61 37.23 18.71
N SER A 285 11.22 36.37 17.89
CA SER A 285 11.01 34.91 17.91
C SER A 285 12.10 34.19 18.69
N TYR A 286 11.69 33.27 19.57
CA TYR A 286 12.59 32.39 20.34
C TYR A 286 12.19 30.93 20.17
N HIS A 287 13.18 30.05 20.10
CA HIS A 287 12.96 28.62 20.23
C HIS A 287 13.10 28.23 21.70
N PHE A 288 12.09 27.57 22.26
CA PHE A 288 12.04 27.22 23.68
C PHE A 288 11.98 25.71 23.89
N LYS A 289 12.30 25.28 25.11
CA LYS A 289 12.03 23.93 25.61
C LYS A 289 11.16 23.99 26.86
N LEU A 290 10.04 23.27 26.90
CA LEU A 290 9.19 23.19 28.08
C LEU A 290 9.87 22.35 29.19
N PHE A 291 10.07 22.95 30.37
CA PHE A 291 10.49 22.23 31.57
C PHE A 291 9.28 21.76 32.37
N TYR A 292 9.21 20.43 32.56
CA TYR A 292 8.19 19.77 33.36
C TYR A 292 8.51 19.82 34.86
N TYR A 293 7.47 19.96 35.67
CA TYR A 293 7.59 19.85 37.14
C TYR A 293 7.87 18.40 37.61
N SER A 294 7.50 17.39 36.82
CA SER A 294 7.64 15.97 37.17
C SER A 294 8.77 15.27 36.42
N LYS A 295 9.68 14.62 37.16
CA LYS A 295 10.83 13.86 36.62
C LYS A 295 10.45 12.62 35.80
N ILE A 296 9.23 12.09 35.94
CA ILE A 296 8.76 10.87 35.26
C ILE A 296 8.70 11.04 33.73
N PHE A 297 8.64 12.26 33.20
CA PHE A 297 8.25 12.53 31.81
C PHE A 297 9.35 13.15 30.94
N LYS A 298 10.60 13.22 31.44
CA LYS A 298 11.73 13.85 30.73
C LYS A 298 12.11 13.12 29.41
N HIS A 299 11.65 11.87 29.21
CA HIS A 299 11.99 11.00 28.07
C HIS A 299 10.84 10.06 27.64
N ASN A 300 9.57 10.40 27.86
CA ASN A 300 8.52 9.38 27.74
C ASN A 300 8.03 9.15 26.29
N ASP A 301 8.30 7.95 25.76
CA ASP A 301 7.70 7.43 24.53
C ASP A 301 6.19 7.18 24.64
N ILE A 302 5.54 7.57 25.73
CA ILE A 302 4.13 7.23 25.98
C ILE A 302 3.18 8.39 25.68
N TYR A 303 3.60 9.61 26.00
CA TYR A 303 2.72 10.79 25.97
C TYR A 303 3.28 11.87 25.04
N GLU A 304 2.37 12.55 24.35
CA GLU A 304 2.55 13.85 23.71
C GLU A 304 2.13 14.94 24.70
N VAL A 305 2.74 16.11 24.57
CA VAL A 305 2.38 17.28 25.36
C VAL A 305 1.46 18.17 24.54
N LYS A 306 0.31 18.53 25.09
CA LYS A 306 -0.53 19.61 24.55
C LYS A 306 -0.64 20.72 25.58
N VAL A 307 -0.23 21.90 25.17
CA VAL A 307 -0.39 23.11 25.96
C VAL A 307 -1.77 23.70 25.73
N ASP A 308 -2.37 24.22 26.80
CA ASP A 308 -3.58 25.03 26.70
C ASP A 308 -3.19 26.47 26.41
N THR A 309 -3.26 26.86 25.13
CA THR A 309 -2.90 28.21 24.67
C THR A 309 -3.88 29.27 25.16
N ASN A 310 -5.08 28.89 25.62
CA ASN A 310 -6.08 29.85 26.08
C ASN A 310 -5.83 30.34 27.52
N LYS A 311 -4.93 29.68 28.26
CA LYS A 311 -4.55 30.03 29.64
C LYS A 311 -3.14 30.63 29.75
N LEU A 312 -2.65 31.21 28.66
CA LEU A 312 -1.39 31.96 28.68
C LEU A 312 -1.63 33.28 29.43
N ASN A 313 -1.00 33.42 30.60
CA ASN A 313 -1.20 34.56 31.50
C ASN A 313 -0.38 35.80 31.11
N ASN A 314 -0.12 36.05 29.81
CA ASN A 314 0.78 37.14 29.43
C ASN A 314 0.40 37.80 28.11
N ASP A 315 -0.01 39.07 28.19
CA ASP A 315 -0.35 39.93 27.03
C ASP A 315 0.86 40.18 26.12
N SER A 316 2.07 39.84 26.57
CA SER A 316 3.31 39.94 25.80
C SER A 316 3.54 38.81 24.78
N ILE A 317 2.72 37.76 24.78
CA ILE A 317 2.85 36.62 23.87
C ILE A 317 1.91 36.81 22.68
N ILE A 318 2.48 37.08 21.51
CA ILE A 318 1.72 37.25 20.26
C ILE A 318 1.32 35.88 19.72
N TYR A 319 2.27 34.95 19.73
CA TYR A 319 2.08 33.64 19.13
C TYR A 319 2.97 32.59 19.81
N ILE A 320 2.44 31.41 20.05
CA ILE A 320 3.22 30.25 20.49
C ILE A 320 2.85 29.04 19.64
N LYS A 321 3.86 28.37 19.09
CA LYS A 321 3.71 27.16 18.28
C LYS A 321 4.69 26.11 18.76
N PHE A 322 4.17 25.00 19.23
CA PHE A 322 4.98 23.83 19.52
C PHE A 322 5.32 23.09 18.23
N ASP A 323 6.48 22.42 18.20
CA ASP A 323 6.82 21.54 17.10
C ASP A 323 5.82 20.37 17.01
N ASP A 324 5.65 19.85 15.81
CA ASP A 324 4.67 18.79 15.53
C ASP A 324 4.84 17.57 16.46
N ASN A 325 3.71 16.93 16.79
CA ASN A 325 3.59 15.73 17.64
C ASN A 325 3.85 15.93 19.15
N GLY A 326 3.60 17.13 19.68
CA GLY A 326 3.65 17.37 21.13
C GLY A 326 5.06 17.23 21.71
N SER A 327 6.04 17.69 20.92
CA SER A 327 7.41 17.93 21.33
C SER A 327 7.46 18.88 22.54
N PRO A 328 8.42 18.72 23.48
CA PRO A 328 8.71 19.77 24.47
C PRO A 328 9.22 21.07 23.82
N TYR A 329 9.60 21.04 22.55
CA TYR A 329 10.20 22.15 21.82
C TYR A 329 9.15 22.91 20.99
N GLY A 330 9.42 24.19 20.75
CA GLY A 330 8.57 25.05 19.94
C GLY A 330 9.14 26.44 19.76
N ASN A 331 8.43 27.25 18.99
CA ASN A 331 8.71 28.66 18.74
C ASN A 331 7.69 29.54 19.46
N ILE A 332 8.16 30.61 20.08
CA ILE A 332 7.33 31.65 20.71
C ILE A 332 7.71 33.01 20.12
N VAL A 333 6.70 33.83 19.82
CA VAL A 333 6.85 35.21 19.34
C VAL A 333 6.34 36.14 20.44
N LEU A 334 7.20 37.04 20.87
CA LEU A 334 6.96 38.01 21.94
C LEU A 334 6.97 39.43 21.37
N ASN A 335 6.21 40.33 22.01
CA ASN A 335 6.18 41.77 21.68
C ASN A 335 7.26 42.59 22.41
N ASP A 336 8.02 41.98 23.33
CA ASP A 336 9.11 42.61 24.07
C ASP A 336 10.22 41.59 24.38
N TYR A 337 11.38 42.07 24.80
CA TYR A 337 12.51 41.24 25.21
C TYR A 337 12.17 40.37 26.42
N ILE A 338 12.59 39.11 26.37
CA ILE A 338 12.24 38.12 27.38
C ILE A 338 12.76 38.45 28.79
N GLU A 339 13.83 39.27 28.87
CA GLU A 339 14.39 39.80 30.12
C GLU A 339 13.39 40.67 30.89
N ASN A 340 12.49 41.36 30.18
CA ASN A 340 11.45 42.22 30.76
C ASN A 340 10.19 41.43 31.18
N ILE A 341 9.97 40.26 30.55
CA ILE A 341 8.73 39.46 30.65
C ILE A 341 8.79 38.43 31.81
N GLY A 342 10.00 38.01 32.20
CA GLY A 342 10.20 37.07 33.32
C GLY A 342 9.81 35.62 32.98
N LYS A 343 9.45 34.82 33.99
CA LYS A 343 9.11 33.40 33.80
C LYS A 343 7.69 33.25 33.23
N ILE A 344 7.60 32.68 32.04
CA ILE A 344 6.32 32.35 31.40
C ILE A 344 5.81 31.01 31.93
N GLU A 345 4.64 31.06 32.56
CA GLU A 345 3.94 29.88 33.06
C GLU A 345 2.99 29.32 32.01
N VAL A 346 2.99 28.01 31.84
CA VAL A 346 2.19 27.33 30.82
C VAL A 346 1.46 26.14 31.42
N TYR A 347 0.16 26.06 31.16
CA TYR A 347 -0.65 24.90 31.52
C TYR A 347 -0.66 23.88 30.39
N TYR A 348 -0.45 22.61 30.72
CA TYR A 348 -0.38 21.54 29.75
C TYR A 348 -1.09 20.27 30.21
N LYS A 349 -1.61 19.52 29.25
CA LYS A 349 -2.16 18.17 29.40
C LYS A 349 -1.29 17.18 28.64
N LEU A 350 -1.33 15.94 29.08
CA LEU A 350 -0.62 14.85 28.42
C LEU A 350 -1.63 14.02 27.61
N PHE A 351 -1.32 13.79 26.35
CA PHE A 351 -2.14 12.95 25.48
C PHE A 351 -1.37 11.70 25.13
N ILE A 352 -2.00 10.53 25.22
CA ILE A 352 -1.34 9.29 24.80
C ILE A 352 -1.05 9.38 23.30
N LYS A 353 0.19 9.06 22.90
CA LYS A 353 0.60 9.06 21.50
C LYS A 353 -0.32 8.19 20.65
N LYS A 354 -0.65 8.65 19.45
CA LYS A 354 -1.62 7.97 18.56
C LYS A 354 -1.27 6.50 18.29
N TYR A 355 0.01 6.15 18.18
CA TYR A 355 0.41 4.76 17.95
C TYR A 355 0.13 3.85 19.16
N ILE A 356 0.22 4.34 20.40
CA ILE A 356 -0.10 3.55 21.60
C ILE A 356 -1.60 3.27 21.67
N ILE A 357 -2.41 4.27 21.34
CA ILE A 357 -3.86 4.10 21.22
C ILE A 357 -4.16 3.01 20.18
N ASN A 358 -3.52 3.06 19.01
CA ASN A 358 -3.71 2.05 17.97
C ASN A 358 -3.28 0.65 18.42
N ILE A 359 -2.14 0.50 19.11
CA ILE A 359 -1.68 -0.78 19.67
C ILE A 359 -2.71 -1.36 20.63
N LEU A 360 -3.27 -0.53 21.51
CA LEU A 360 -4.25 -0.96 22.50
C LEU A 360 -5.59 -1.32 21.88
N ILE A 361 -6.02 -0.59 20.84
CA ILE A 361 -7.20 -0.94 20.03
C ILE A 361 -7.00 -2.31 19.38
N ILE A 362 -5.83 -2.59 18.79
CA ILE A 362 -5.54 -3.90 18.19
C ILE A 362 -5.58 -5.02 19.23
N LEU A 363 -4.95 -4.80 20.37
CA LEU A 363 -4.99 -5.76 21.47
C LEU A 363 -6.44 -6.01 21.91
N PHE A 364 -7.27 -4.98 22.00
CA PHE A 364 -8.69 -5.11 22.35
C PHE A 364 -9.50 -5.85 21.28
N ILE A 365 -9.24 -5.59 19.99
CA ILE A 365 -9.85 -6.35 18.88
C ILE A 365 -9.47 -7.83 18.97
N LEU A 366 -8.19 -8.14 19.24
CA LEU A 366 -7.73 -9.51 19.44
C LEU A 366 -8.46 -10.18 20.62
N PHE A 367 -8.67 -9.45 21.71
CA PHE A 367 -9.45 -9.94 22.86
C PHE A 367 -10.91 -10.26 22.51
N ILE A 368 -11.58 -9.40 21.74
CA ILE A 368 -12.95 -9.64 21.27
C ILE A 368 -12.99 -10.88 20.38
N LEU A 369 -12.08 -10.97 19.39
CA LEU A 369 -12.02 -12.10 18.46
C LEU A 369 -11.80 -13.43 19.19
N PHE A 370 -10.88 -13.46 20.16
CA PHE A 370 -10.55 -14.67 20.91
C PHE A 370 -11.68 -15.14 21.84
N ASN A 371 -12.57 -14.26 22.27
CA ASN A 371 -13.71 -14.59 23.13
C ASN A 371 -15.01 -14.85 22.35
N SER A 372 -15.18 -14.25 21.17
CA SER A 372 -16.40 -14.34 20.36
C SER A 372 -16.50 -15.60 19.49
N TYR A 373 -15.41 -16.36 19.29
CA TYR A 373 -15.39 -17.53 18.39
C TYR A 373 -16.48 -18.58 18.69
N LYS A 374 -16.89 -18.75 19.95
CA LYS A 374 -17.95 -19.71 20.34
C LYS A 374 -19.33 -19.31 19.84
N TYR A 375 -19.61 -18.02 19.74
CA TYR A 375 -20.88 -17.52 19.23
C TYR A 375 -20.95 -17.64 17.71
N ILE A 376 -19.83 -17.44 17.02
CA ILE A 376 -19.72 -17.62 15.56
C ILE A 376 -20.03 -19.06 15.16
N LEU A 377 -19.63 -20.06 15.96
CA LEU A 377 -19.93 -21.48 15.70
C LEU A 377 -21.44 -21.78 15.58
N LYS A 378 -22.31 -21.00 16.22
CA LYS A 378 -23.77 -21.20 16.19
C LYS A 378 -24.45 -20.60 14.96
N ILE A 379 -23.71 -19.90 14.11
CA ILE A 379 -24.25 -19.21 12.92
C ILE A 379 -24.40 -20.17 11.73
N PHE A 380 -23.63 -21.25 11.70
CA PHE A 380 -23.59 -22.16 10.56
C PHE A 380 -24.82 -23.09 10.53
N SER A 381 -25.73 -22.84 9.59
CA SER A 381 -26.86 -23.70 9.28
C SER A 381 -26.51 -24.84 8.32
N ASP A 382 -27.35 -25.87 8.24
CA ASP A 382 -27.18 -26.98 7.29
C ASP A 382 -27.14 -26.49 5.83
N SER A 383 -28.00 -25.51 5.50
CA SER A 383 -28.02 -24.88 4.17
C SER A 383 -26.69 -24.17 3.84
N PHE A 384 -26.05 -23.53 4.83
CA PHE A 384 -24.73 -22.93 4.65
C PHE A 384 -23.68 -24.00 4.39
N LEU A 385 -23.68 -25.10 5.16
CA LEU A 385 -22.69 -26.17 5.01
C LEU A 385 -22.77 -26.85 3.63
N GLU A 386 -23.98 -27.10 3.14
CA GLU A 386 -24.24 -27.68 1.82
C GLU A 386 -23.72 -26.77 0.68
N LYS A 387 -23.95 -25.46 0.79
CA LYS A 387 -23.64 -24.47 -0.26
C LYS A 387 -22.32 -23.75 -0.07
N ARG A 388 -21.54 -24.11 0.95
CA ARG A 388 -20.31 -23.41 1.38
C ARG A 388 -19.31 -23.21 0.25
N ASN A 389 -19.10 -24.24 -0.59
CA ASN A 389 -18.15 -24.16 -1.71
C ASN A 389 -18.62 -23.17 -2.80
N LEU A 390 -19.92 -23.09 -3.07
CA LEU A 390 -20.47 -22.13 -4.03
C LEU A 390 -20.42 -20.70 -3.47
N LEU A 391 -20.69 -20.52 -2.18
CA LEU A 391 -20.61 -19.23 -1.49
C LEU A 391 -19.21 -18.63 -1.56
N ILE A 392 -18.17 -19.43 -1.28
CA ILE A 392 -16.79 -18.91 -1.33
C ILE A 392 -16.39 -18.57 -2.76
N ILE A 393 -16.69 -19.43 -3.74
CA ILE A 393 -16.34 -19.20 -5.15
C ILE A 393 -17.04 -17.94 -5.67
N SER A 394 -18.35 -17.80 -5.41
CA SER A 394 -19.10 -16.60 -5.83
C SER A 394 -18.57 -15.32 -5.17
N SER A 395 -18.23 -15.37 -3.88
CA SER A 395 -17.63 -14.22 -3.16
C SER A 395 -16.27 -13.83 -3.76
N CYS A 396 -15.39 -14.80 -4.00
CA CYS A 396 -14.09 -14.60 -4.65
C CYS A 396 -14.22 -13.98 -6.04
N LEU A 397 -15.12 -14.52 -6.87
CA LEU A 397 -15.35 -14.04 -8.23
C LEU A 397 -15.84 -12.60 -8.25
N VAL A 398 -16.82 -12.27 -7.40
CA VAL A 398 -17.37 -10.91 -7.31
C VAL A 398 -16.28 -9.91 -6.92
N ILE A 399 -15.51 -10.19 -5.87
CA ILE A 399 -14.42 -9.28 -5.45
C ILE A 399 -13.40 -9.16 -6.59
N SER A 400 -12.97 -10.27 -7.17
CA SER A 400 -11.91 -10.28 -8.19
C SER A 400 -12.28 -9.47 -9.44
N VAL A 401 -13.53 -9.62 -9.91
CA VAL A 401 -14.04 -8.86 -11.06
C VAL A 401 -14.27 -7.40 -10.69
N LEU A 402 -14.82 -7.12 -9.50
CA LEU A 402 -15.03 -5.75 -9.03
C LEU A 402 -13.71 -4.97 -8.97
N SER A 403 -12.72 -5.50 -8.24
CA SER A 403 -11.46 -4.78 -7.99
C SER A 403 -10.53 -4.73 -9.20
N GLY A 404 -10.46 -5.80 -9.99
CA GLY A 404 -9.47 -5.91 -11.07
C GLY A 404 -9.96 -5.60 -12.46
N LEU A 405 -11.27 -5.76 -12.72
CA LEU A 405 -11.82 -5.55 -14.06
C LEU A 405 -12.74 -4.34 -14.11
N PHE A 406 -13.75 -4.28 -13.23
CA PHE A 406 -14.75 -3.22 -13.25
C PHE A 406 -14.18 -1.85 -12.92
N ILE A 407 -13.44 -1.71 -11.80
CA ILE A 407 -12.88 -0.41 -11.40
C ILE A 407 -11.94 0.13 -12.49
N SER A 408 -10.97 -0.67 -12.94
CA SER A 408 -9.99 -0.24 -13.94
C SER A 408 -10.62 0.06 -15.30
N SER A 409 -11.51 -0.81 -15.80
CA SER A 409 -12.19 -0.55 -17.09
C SER A 409 -13.12 0.65 -17.04
N SER A 410 -13.85 0.86 -15.94
CA SER A 410 -14.74 2.01 -15.80
C SER A 410 -13.96 3.33 -15.69
N LEU A 411 -12.86 3.35 -14.92
CA LEU A 411 -12.02 4.53 -14.78
C LEU A 411 -11.37 4.92 -16.11
N ILE A 412 -10.72 3.98 -16.79
CA ILE A 412 -10.11 4.21 -18.11
C ILE A 412 -11.19 4.52 -19.17
N GLY A 413 -12.36 3.87 -19.06
CA GLY A 413 -13.50 4.10 -19.94
C GLY A 413 -14.05 5.52 -19.87
N ASN A 414 -13.86 6.24 -18.76
CA ASN A 414 -14.28 7.63 -18.63
C ASN A 414 -13.39 8.60 -19.41
N SER A 415 -12.07 8.37 -19.47
CA SER A 415 -11.12 9.17 -20.25
C SER A 415 -10.14 8.32 -21.10
N PRO A 416 -10.61 7.55 -22.10
CA PRO A 416 -9.76 6.57 -22.79
C PRO A 416 -8.50 7.18 -23.41
N THR A 417 -8.61 8.39 -23.96
CA THR A 417 -7.54 9.05 -24.71
C THR A 417 -6.34 9.47 -23.86
N GLU A 418 -6.47 9.53 -22.53
CA GLU A 418 -5.39 9.87 -21.61
C GLU A 418 -4.43 8.70 -21.37
N PHE A 419 -4.90 7.46 -21.58
CA PHE A 419 -4.13 6.26 -21.30
C PHE A 419 -3.43 5.74 -22.56
N LYS A 420 -2.10 5.66 -22.53
CA LYS A 420 -1.31 5.18 -23.68
C LYS A 420 -1.49 3.68 -23.96
N SER A 421 -1.58 2.87 -22.90
CA SER A 421 -1.68 1.41 -22.98
C SER A 421 -2.80 0.88 -22.06
N PRO A 422 -4.08 1.18 -22.34
CA PRO A 422 -5.20 0.87 -21.45
C PRO A 422 -5.40 -0.64 -21.22
N PHE A 423 -5.18 -1.47 -22.24
CA PHE A 423 -5.43 -2.92 -22.12
C PHE A 423 -4.37 -3.63 -21.28
N ASP A 424 -3.11 -3.19 -21.34
CA ASP A 424 -2.05 -3.74 -20.50
C ASP A 424 -2.35 -3.46 -19.02
N LEU A 425 -2.84 -2.25 -18.70
CA LEU A 425 -3.29 -1.88 -17.35
C LEU A 425 -4.45 -2.75 -16.89
N ILE A 426 -5.52 -2.88 -17.69
CA ILE A 426 -6.70 -3.69 -17.33
C ILE A 426 -6.31 -5.16 -17.12
N ILE A 427 -5.48 -5.74 -18.00
CA ILE A 427 -5.04 -7.13 -17.88
C ILE A 427 -4.17 -7.31 -16.64
N ASN A 428 -3.26 -6.38 -16.37
CA ASN A 428 -2.38 -6.40 -15.22
C ASN A 428 -3.20 -6.35 -13.92
N ASP A 429 -4.08 -5.36 -13.76
CA ASP A 429 -4.95 -5.20 -12.59
C ASP A 429 -5.86 -6.41 -12.38
N PHE A 430 -6.44 -6.94 -13.47
CA PHE A 430 -7.29 -8.11 -13.38
C PHE A 430 -6.51 -9.35 -12.96
N SER A 431 -5.30 -9.55 -13.48
CA SER A 431 -4.44 -10.68 -13.09
C SER A 431 -3.96 -10.59 -11.64
N MET A 432 -3.62 -9.38 -11.15
CA MET A 432 -3.28 -9.14 -9.74
C MET A 432 -4.46 -9.44 -8.83
N SER A 433 -5.65 -8.95 -9.20
CA SER A 433 -6.91 -9.17 -8.49
C SER A 433 -7.29 -10.66 -8.45
N LEU A 434 -7.14 -11.39 -9.55
CA LEU A 434 -7.33 -12.84 -9.59
C LEU A 434 -6.37 -13.57 -8.66
N GLY A 435 -5.11 -13.13 -8.58
CA GLY A 435 -4.14 -13.65 -7.61
C GLY A 435 -4.62 -13.47 -6.17
N LEU A 436 -4.94 -12.21 -5.80
CA LEU A 436 -5.29 -11.80 -4.45
C LEU A 436 -6.62 -12.37 -3.94
N PHE A 437 -7.67 -12.32 -4.77
CA PHE A 437 -9.04 -12.56 -4.33
C PHE A 437 -9.62 -13.89 -4.82
N LEU A 438 -9.00 -14.57 -5.78
CA LEU A 438 -9.46 -15.86 -6.28
C LEU A 438 -8.46 -16.99 -6.03
N PHE A 439 -7.25 -16.90 -6.58
CA PHE A 439 -6.27 -17.98 -6.53
C PHE A 439 -5.82 -18.29 -5.09
N TYR A 440 -5.29 -17.30 -4.36
CA TYR A 440 -4.80 -17.52 -3.00
C TYR A 440 -5.90 -17.91 -2.01
N PRO A 441 -7.06 -17.23 -1.95
CA PRO A 441 -8.13 -17.60 -1.04
C PRO A 441 -8.66 -19.02 -1.29
N LEU A 442 -8.81 -19.45 -2.55
CA LEU A 442 -9.23 -20.81 -2.88
C LEU A 442 -8.13 -21.84 -2.60
N PHE A 443 -6.87 -21.52 -2.89
CA PHE A 443 -5.73 -22.36 -2.55
C PHE A 443 -5.69 -22.60 -1.03
N ILE A 444 -5.73 -21.52 -0.24
CA ILE A 444 -5.78 -21.58 1.23
C ILE A 444 -7.02 -22.36 1.70
N TYR A 445 -8.18 -22.16 1.08
CA TYR A 445 -9.42 -22.85 1.44
C TYR A 445 -9.31 -24.37 1.29
N ILE A 446 -8.67 -24.86 0.22
CA ILE A 446 -8.44 -26.31 -0.01
C ILE A 446 -7.54 -26.92 1.06
N LEU A 447 -6.57 -26.13 1.54
CA LEU A 447 -5.56 -26.55 2.50
C LEU A 447 -6.11 -26.75 3.91
N PHE A 448 -7.16 -26.02 4.29
CA PHE A 448 -7.65 -26.02 5.66
C PHE A 448 -8.72 -27.08 5.99
N SER A 449 -8.89 -27.36 7.29
CA SER A 449 -9.93 -28.29 7.78
C SER A 449 -11.35 -27.76 7.56
N GLU A 450 -12.34 -28.65 7.55
CA GLU A 450 -13.76 -28.31 7.35
C GLU A 450 -14.28 -27.21 8.28
N LYS A 451 -13.83 -27.19 9.55
CA LYS A 451 -14.20 -26.12 10.49
C LYS A 451 -13.65 -24.77 10.08
N ILE A 452 -12.40 -24.71 9.60
CA ILE A 452 -11.74 -23.48 9.19
C ILE A 452 -12.32 -22.97 7.87
N LYS A 453 -12.66 -23.89 6.94
CA LYS A 453 -13.38 -23.56 5.71
C LYS A 453 -14.66 -22.76 5.97
N ASN A 454 -15.43 -23.13 7.00
CA ASN A 454 -16.65 -22.39 7.37
C ASN A 454 -16.36 -20.92 7.72
N TYR A 455 -15.30 -20.65 8.49
CA TYR A 455 -14.91 -19.28 8.83
C TYR A 455 -14.35 -18.50 7.65
N LEU A 456 -13.52 -19.14 6.81
CA LEU A 456 -12.99 -18.52 5.59
C LEU A 456 -14.12 -18.12 4.63
N THR A 457 -15.12 -19.00 4.44
CA THR A 457 -16.30 -18.67 3.64
C THR A 457 -17.07 -17.50 4.24
N LEU A 458 -17.31 -17.50 5.55
CA LEU A 458 -18.01 -16.39 6.22
C LEU A 458 -17.24 -15.06 6.08
N LEU A 459 -15.92 -15.10 6.23
CA LEU A 459 -15.04 -13.95 6.06
C LEU A 459 -15.14 -13.40 4.64
N LEU A 460 -15.07 -14.26 3.61
CA LEU A 460 -15.11 -13.82 2.22
C LEU A 460 -16.49 -13.30 1.79
N ILE A 461 -17.58 -13.84 2.33
CA ILE A 461 -18.92 -13.26 2.15
C ILE A 461 -18.95 -11.84 2.74
N PHE A 462 -18.44 -11.67 3.96
CA PHE A 462 -18.37 -10.35 4.59
C PHE A 462 -17.52 -9.37 3.77
N VAL A 463 -16.32 -9.77 3.37
CA VAL A 463 -15.42 -8.94 2.55
C VAL A 463 -16.09 -8.59 1.21
N ALA A 464 -16.70 -9.54 0.52
CA ALA A 464 -17.36 -9.28 -0.76
C ALA A 464 -18.47 -8.25 -0.64
N SER A 465 -19.35 -8.43 0.35
CA SER A 465 -20.42 -7.48 0.61
C SER A 465 -19.92 -6.12 1.10
N PHE A 466 -18.88 -6.10 1.95
CA PHE A 466 -18.30 -4.86 2.45
C PHE A 466 -17.64 -4.05 1.34
N VAL A 467 -16.86 -4.68 0.46
CA VAL A 467 -16.22 -3.98 -0.67
C VAL A 467 -17.28 -3.43 -1.62
N LEU A 468 -18.33 -4.21 -1.96
CA LEU A 468 -19.44 -3.71 -2.79
C LEU A 468 -20.12 -2.47 -2.19
N ILE A 469 -20.40 -2.49 -0.88
CA ILE A 469 -21.00 -1.34 -0.20
C ILE A 469 -20.05 -0.13 -0.27
N ASN A 470 -18.77 -0.30 0.01
CA ASN A 470 -17.83 0.83 -0.04
C ASN A 470 -17.70 1.39 -1.46
N THR A 471 -17.64 0.54 -2.48
CA THR A 471 -17.49 0.99 -3.86
C THR A 471 -18.72 1.75 -4.37
N PHE A 472 -19.93 1.27 -4.05
CA PHE A 472 -21.16 1.83 -4.65
C PHE A 472 -21.94 2.80 -3.76
N ILE A 473 -21.84 2.66 -2.43
CA ILE A 473 -22.58 3.51 -1.47
C ILE A 473 -21.68 4.63 -0.93
N MET A 474 -20.42 4.34 -0.59
CA MET A 474 -19.48 5.32 -0.03
C MET A 474 -18.76 6.13 -1.11
N LYS A 475 -19.52 6.78 -2.01
CA LYS A 475 -18.96 7.63 -3.07
C LYS A 475 -18.46 8.95 -2.47
N GLY A 476 -17.14 9.10 -2.37
CA GLY A 476 -16.49 10.36 -2.01
C GLY A 476 -16.34 11.29 -3.22
N ASN A 477 -16.12 12.58 -2.98
CA ASN A 477 -15.82 13.56 -4.02
C ASN A 477 -14.30 13.67 -4.21
N TYR A 478 -13.73 12.65 -4.86
CA TYR A 478 -12.31 12.60 -5.18
C TYR A 478 -12.15 13.23 -6.58
N ILE A 479 -11.57 14.44 -6.67
CA ILE A 479 -11.60 15.35 -7.84
C ILE A 479 -11.22 14.67 -9.17
N ASN A 480 -10.02 14.91 -9.68
CA ASN A 480 -9.52 14.29 -10.90
C ASN A 480 -8.37 13.37 -10.51
N ILE A 481 -8.18 12.35 -11.35
CA ILE A 481 -7.08 11.40 -11.26
C ILE A 481 -6.38 11.48 -12.61
N ASN A 482 -5.06 11.55 -12.60
CA ASN A 482 -4.27 11.54 -13.83
C ASN A 482 -4.11 10.11 -14.40
N ALA A 483 -3.51 9.99 -15.59
CA ALA A 483 -3.28 8.69 -16.25
C ALA A 483 -2.36 7.73 -15.46
N ASP A 484 -1.64 8.23 -14.45
CA ASP A 484 -0.79 7.44 -13.55
C ASP A 484 -1.51 7.05 -12.25
N PHE A 485 -2.84 7.20 -12.19
CA PHE A 485 -3.68 6.92 -11.02
C PHE A 485 -3.35 7.74 -9.77
N VAL A 486 -2.78 8.95 -9.95
CA VAL A 486 -2.50 9.89 -8.87
C VAL A 486 -3.62 10.92 -8.77
N PHE A 487 -4.14 11.11 -7.56
CA PHE A 487 -5.14 12.14 -7.26
C PHE A 487 -4.52 13.53 -7.25
N ASP A 488 -5.20 14.50 -7.86
CA ASP A 488 -4.78 15.91 -7.87
C ASP A 488 -4.68 16.52 -6.45
N ASN A 489 -5.60 16.12 -5.56
CA ASN A 489 -5.60 16.56 -4.17
C ASN A 489 -5.72 15.38 -3.21
N THR A 490 -4.60 14.99 -2.62
CA THR A 490 -4.50 13.84 -1.71
C THR A 490 -5.14 14.08 -0.33
N ASP A 491 -5.38 15.34 0.07
CA ASP A 491 -6.02 15.63 1.36
C ASP A 491 -7.49 15.20 1.39
N LEU A 492 -8.16 15.17 0.22
CA LEU A 492 -9.53 14.70 0.09
C LEU A 492 -9.67 13.18 0.25
N LEU A 493 -8.56 12.43 0.28
CA LEU A 493 -8.57 11.00 0.60
C LEU A 493 -8.75 10.74 2.10
N LYS A 494 -8.58 11.76 2.96
CA LYS A 494 -8.78 11.62 4.40
C LYS A 494 -10.28 11.60 4.71
N ALA A 495 -10.76 10.43 5.13
CA ALA A 495 -12.16 10.26 5.53
C ALA A 495 -12.54 11.20 6.69
N SER A 496 -13.65 11.89 6.55
CA SER A 496 -14.26 12.70 7.60
C SER A 496 -14.82 11.81 8.73
N LEU A 497 -14.96 12.38 9.94
CA LEU A 497 -15.57 11.65 11.07
C LEU A 497 -16.97 11.13 10.75
N LYS A 498 -17.75 11.87 9.94
CA LYS A 498 -19.11 11.46 9.52
C LYS A 498 -19.06 10.23 8.63
N GLU A 499 -18.14 10.19 7.65
CA GLU A 499 -17.95 9.04 6.78
C GLU A 499 -17.48 7.82 7.56
N ILE A 500 -16.54 7.99 8.49
CA ILE A 500 -16.07 6.90 9.36
C ILE A 500 -17.22 6.31 10.18
N LEU A 501 -18.04 7.16 10.82
CA LEU A 501 -19.20 6.71 11.60
C LEU A 501 -20.24 6.01 10.73
N LEU A 502 -20.53 6.55 9.55
CA LEU A 502 -21.45 5.93 8.58
C LEU A 502 -20.94 4.55 8.15
N THR A 503 -19.66 4.41 7.83
CA THR A 503 -19.04 3.13 7.47
C THR A 503 -19.18 2.12 8.61
N ILE A 504 -18.94 2.53 9.87
CA ILE A 504 -19.12 1.65 11.03
C ILE A 504 -20.57 1.19 11.15
N ILE A 505 -21.55 2.10 11.04
CA ILE A 505 -22.98 1.74 11.11
C ILE A 505 -23.35 0.76 9.98
N LEU A 506 -22.94 1.05 8.74
CA LEU A 506 -23.18 0.19 7.59
C LEU A 506 -22.54 -1.19 7.77
N THR A 507 -21.34 -1.28 8.37
CA THR A 507 -20.69 -2.57 8.64
C THR A 507 -21.48 -3.41 9.65
N VAL A 508 -22.01 -2.80 10.72
CA VAL A 508 -22.79 -3.51 11.74
C VAL A 508 -24.11 -4.01 11.15
N VAL A 509 -24.77 -3.18 10.35
CA VAL A 509 -25.99 -3.54 9.62
C VAL A 509 -25.71 -4.69 8.66
N LEU A 510 -24.63 -4.60 7.88
CA LEU A 510 -24.20 -5.66 6.95
C LEU A 510 -23.99 -7.00 7.68
N ILE A 511 -23.21 -7.00 8.77
CA ILE A 511 -22.95 -8.21 9.56
C ILE A 511 -24.27 -8.81 10.05
N SER A 512 -25.18 -7.97 10.55
CA SER A 512 -26.48 -8.40 11.07
C SER A 512 -27.34 -9.05 9.98
N ILE A 513 -27.37 -8.48 8.77
CA ILE A 513 -28.11 -9.01 7.62
C ILE A 513 -27.53 -10.36 7.18
N ILE A 514 -26.20 -10.46 7.05
CA ILE A 514 -25.53 -11.72 6.67
C ILE A 514 -25.85 -12.81 7.68
N ILE A 515 -25.73 -12.52 8.98
CA ILE A 515 -26.04 -13.49 10.04
C ILE A 515 -27.50 -13.92 9.98
N LEU A 516 -28.45 -12.99 9.76
CA LEU A 516 -29.87 -13.30 9.65
C LEU A 516 -30.18 -14.21 8.46
N ILE A 517 -29.58 -13.95 7.29
CA ILE A 517 -29.75 -14.79 6.10
C ILE A 517 -29.22 -16.21 6.33
N LEU A 518 -28.03 -16.32 6.94
CA LEU A 518 -27.38 -17.60 7.21
C LEU A 518 -28.14 -18.41 8.26
N LYS A 519 -28.66 -17.76 9.31
CA LYS A 519 -29.45 -18.42 10.36
C LYS A 519 -30.80 -18.92 9.85
N ASN A 520 -31.41 -18.22 8.88
CA ASN A 520 -32.72 -18.56 8.34
C ASN A 520 -32.67 -19.57 7.17
N ASN A 521 -31.55 -20.30 6.99
CA ASN A 521 -31.34 -21.28 5.91
C ASN A 521 -31.49 -20.71 4.48
N LYS A 522 -31.27 -19.40 4.29
CA LYS A 522 -31.43 -18.72 2.99
C LYS A 522 -30.10 -18.45 2.30
N ALA A 523 -29.08 -19.30 2.50
CA ALA A 523 -27.75 -19.14 1.90
C ALA A 523 -27.76 -18.99 0.37
N ILE A 524 -28.73 -19.60 -0.32
CA ILE A 524 -28.91 -19.47 -1.78
C ILE A 524 -29.16 -18.03 -2.24
N PHE A 525 -29.79 -17.22 -1.40
CA PHE A 525 -30.11 -15.84 -1.72
C PHE A 525 -28.84 -15.01 -1.93
N LEU A 526 -27.81 -15.23 -1.10
CA LEU A 526 -26.50 -14.58 -1.26
C LEU A 526 -25.83 -14.98 -2.58
N ILE A 527 -25.86 -16.27 -2.93
CA ILE A 527 -25.31 -16.77 -4.19
C ILE A 527 -26.01 -16.08 -5.37
N ASN A 528 -27.34 -16.01 -5.36
CA ASN A 528 -28.09 -15.38 -6.45
C ASN A 528 -27.78 -13.89 -6.58
N ILE A 529 -27.69 -13.16 -5.46
CA ILE A 529 -27.26 -11.75 -5.45
C ILE A 529 -25.87 -11.61 -6.07
N TYR A 530 -24.90 -12.40 -5.62
CA TYR A 530 -23.54 -12.35 -6.14
C TYR A 530 -23.45 -12.73 -7.62
N SER A 531 -24.23 -13.69 -8.09
CA SER A 531 -24.31 -14.04 -9.51
C SER A 531 -24.87 -12.90 -10.36
N ILE A 532 -25.92 -12.21 -9.89
CA ILE A 532 -26.49 -11.04 -10.58
C ILE A 532 -25.47 -9.90 -10.60
N VAL A 533 -24.85 -9.59 -9.46
CA VAL A 533 -23.82 -8.55 -9.36
C VAL A 533 -22.65 -8.86 -10.28
N LEU A 534 -22.16 -10.10 -10.28
CA LEU A 534 -21.06 -10.54 -11.16
C LEU A 534 -21.41 -10.33 -12.63
N LEU A 535 -22.62 -10.71 -13.06
CA LEU A 535 -23.09 -10.51 -14.42
C LEU A 535 -23.11 -9.03 -14.79
N VAL A 536 -23.66 -8.18 -13.92
CA VAL A 536 -23.71 -6.72 -14.13
C VAL A 536 -22.31 -6.12 -14.24
N LEU A 537 -21.39 -6.47 -13.34
CA LEU A 537 -20.02 -5.98 -13.35
C LEU A 537 -19.29 -6.35 -14.65
N ILE A 538 -19.44 -7.60 -15.10
CA ILE A 538 -18.84 -8.06 -16.36
C ILE A 538 -19.46 -7.32 -17.55
N SER A 539 -20.79 -7.17 -17.58
CA SER A 539 -21.47 -6.48 -18.68
C SER A 539 -21.03 -5.02 -18.80
N ILE A 540 -20.93 -4.28 -17.69
CA ILE A 540 -20.44 -2.89 -17.70
C ILE A 540 -18.98 -2.85 -18.14
N SER A 541 -18.14 -3.75 -17.62
CA SER A 541 -16.73 -3.80 -18.01
C SER A 541 -16.54 -4.05 -19.51
N ILE A 542 -17.34 -4.95 -20.11
CA ILE A 542 -17.31 -5.22 -21.56
C ILE A 542 -17.73 -3.98 -22.36
N PHE A 543 -18.74 -3.25 -21.88
CA PHE A 543 -19.18 -2.00 -22.51
C PHE A 543 -18.08 -0.93 -22.46
N ASP A 544 -17.44 -0.74 -21.30
CA ASP A 544 -16.36 0.23 -21.13
C ASP A 544 -15.12 -0.14 -21.96
N ILE A 545 -14.74 -1.43 -22.00
CA ILE A 545 -13.67 -1.93 -22.87
C ILE A 545 -13.99 -1.67 -24.34
N SER A 546 -15.25 -1.86 -24.76
CA SER A 546 -15.68 -1.57 -26.13
C SER A 546 -15.58 -0.08 -26.47
N LYS A 547 -15.92 0.79 -25.51
CA LYS A 547 -15.74 2.25 -25.62
C LYS A 547 -14.26 2.61 -25.75
N ILE A 548 -13.39 2.01 -24.95
CA ILE A 548 -11.93 2.22 -25.01
C ILE A 548 -11.36 1.83 -26.37
N ILE A 549 -11.72 0.64 -26.89
CA ILE A 549 -11.29 0.17 -28.22
C ILE A 549 -11.70 1.18 -29.31
N LYS A 550 -12.95 1.67 -29.25
CA LYS A 550 -13.48 2.61 -30.24
C LYS A 550 -12.69 3.93 -30.26
N GLU A 551 -12.44 4.52 -29.10
CA GLU A 551 -11.69 5.79 -29.00
C GLU A 551 -10.22 5.63 -29.41
N HIS A 552 -9.58 4.52 -29.03
CA HIS A 552 -8.18 4.25 -29.43
C HIS A 552 -8.04 3.98 -30.93
N ASN A 553 -8.99 3.28 -31.54
CA ASN A 553 -9.00 3.10 -32.99
C ASN A 553 -9.18 4.44 -33.71
N LYS A 554 -10.01 5.34 -33.17
CA LYS A 554 -10.16 6.71 -33.69
C LYS A 554 -8.84 7.48 -33.60
N LEU A 555 -8.13 7.42 -32.47
CA LEU A 555 -6.80 8.03 -32.31
C LEU A 555 -5.77 7.46 -33.28
N LYS A 556 -5.75 6.14 -33.45
CA LYS A 556 -4.83 5.47 -34.37
C LYS A 556 -5.08 5.89 -35.82
N ASN A 557 -6.33 6.04 -36.22
CA ASN A 557 -6.66 6.53 -37.57
C ASN A 557 -6.16 7.97 -37.77
N ILE A 558 -6.35 8.85 -36.79
CA ILE A 558 -5.81 10.22 -36.82
C ILE A 558 -4.28 10.24 -36.91
N GLN A 559 -3.59 9.35 -36.19
CA GLN A 559 -2.12 9.25 -36.25
C GLN A 559 -1.60 8.66 -37.56
N VAL A 560 -2.36 7.75 -38.20
CA VAL A 560 -2.01 7.18 -39.50
C VAL A 560 -2.13 8.22 -40.62
N ASP A 561 -3.11 9.13 -40.54
CA ASP A 561 -3.21 10.28 -41.46
C ASP A 561 -2.05 11.27 -41.30
N ASN A 562 -1.39 11.29 -40.14
CA ASN A 562 -0.21 12.12 -39.87
C ASN A 562 1.13 11.48 -40.27
N LYS A 563 1.15 10.33 -40.96
CA LYS A 563 2.38 9.82 -41.61
C LYS A 563 2.75 10.72 -42.78
N SER A 564 3.51 11.78 -42.51
CA SER A 564 4.20 12.64 -43.49
C SER A 564 3.44 12.75 -44.81
N SER A 565 2.15 13.06 -44.72
CA SER A 565 1.46 13.57 -45.88
C SER A 565 2.13 14.91 -46.16
N ASP A 566 2.56 15.14 -47.39
CA ASP A 566 2.84 16.48 -47.94
C ASP A 566 1.55 17.34 -47.92
N ILE A 567 0.77 17.30 -46.83
CA ILE A 567 -0.24 18.29 -46.53
C ILE A 567 0.57 19.56 -46.31
N LYS A 568 0.57 20.40 -47.34
CA LYS A 568 0.81 21.82 -47.15
C LYS A 568 -0.16 22.30 -46.08
N ILE A 569 0.31 22.33 -44.84
CA ILE A 569 -0.45 22.84 -43.69
C ILE A 569 -0.86 24.31 -43.96
N PHE A 570 -0.09 25.00 -44.80
CA PHE A 570 -0.36 26.38 -45.22
C PHE A 570 -0.38 26.47 -46.74
N ASN A 571 -1.50 26.90 -47.31
CA ASN A 571 -1.57 27.37 -48.70
C ASN A 571 -1.05 28.81 -48.73
N MET A 572 0.27 28.96 -48.78
CA MET A 572 0.89 30.26 -48.97
C MET A 572 0.67 30.73 -50.41
N SER A 573 0.25 31.98 -50.56
CA SER A 573 0.24 32.64 -51.86
C SER A 573 1.67 32.75 -52.38
N LYS A 574 1.90 32.38 -53.63
CA LYS A 574 3.21 32.57 -54.29
C LYS A 574 3.42 34.00 -54.78
N THR A 575 2.33 34.77 -54.90
CA THR A 575 2.32 36.10 -55.52
C THR A 575 1.69 37.17 -54.65
N GLY A 576 0.95 36.79 -53.60
CA GLY A 576 0.36 37.69 -52.61
C GLY A 576 1.12 37.64 -51.29
N GLU A 577 0.85 38.62 -50.43
CA GLU A 577 1.43 38.71 -49.08
C GLU A 577 0.91 37.59 -48.18
N ASN A 578 1.82 36.91 -47.49
CA ASN A 578 1.51 35.89 -46.50
C ASN A 578 1.75 36.47 -45.11
N ILE A 579 0.74 36.44 -44.24
CA ILE A 579 0.86 36.88 -42.84
C ILE A 579 1.04 35.67 -41.94
N PHE A 580 2.08 35.71 -41.11
CA PHE A 580 2.33 34.70 -40.07
C PHE A 580 2.11 35.33 -38.70
N VAL A 581 1.23 34.73 -37.90
CA VAL A 581 0.98 35.13 -36.50
C VAL A 581 1.51 34.03 -35.58
N PHE A 582 2.47 34.37 -34.73
CA PHE A 582 3.07 33.47 -33.76
C PHE A 582 2.45 33.70 -32.38
N VAL A 583 1.88 32.65 -31.78
CA VAL A 583 1.34 32.66 -30.42
C VAL A 583 2.17 31.70 -29.58
N LEU A 584 2.87 32.22 -28.58
CA LEU A 584 3.79 31.45 -27.74
C LEU A 584 3.14 31.07 -26.41
N ASP A 585 3.10 29.78 -26.10
CA ASP A 585 2.55 29.29 -24.83
C ASP A 585 3.46 29.67 -23.65
N ARG A 586 2.84 30.07 -22.52
CA ARG A 586 3.49 30.54 -21.28
C ARG A 586 4.46 31.72 -21.44
N ALA A 587 4.49 32.37 -22.60
CA ALA A 587 5.29 33.56 -22.82
C ALA A 587 4.61 34.77 -22.15
N ILE A 588 5.33 35.45 -21.26
CA ILE A 588 4.87 36.69 -20.66
C ILE A 588 5.17 37.82 -21.64
N ASN A 589 4.13 38.30 -22.31
CA ASN A 589 4.25 39.23 -23.42
C ASN A 589 4.99 40.53 -23.02
N SER A 590 4.74 41.05 -21.82
CA SER A 590 5.38 42.28 -21.32
C SER A 590 6.91 42.18 -21.17
N TYR A 591 7.48 40.98 -21.06
CA TYR A 591 8.93 40.82 -20.90
C TYR A 591 9.70 41.06 -22.20
N TRP A 592 9.04 41.01 -23.36
CA TRP A 592 9.71 41.28 -24.64
C TRP A 592 10.18 42.73 -24.77
N LEU A 593 9.47 43.68 -24.17
CA LEU A 593 9.89 45.09 -24.19
C LEU A 593 11.22 45.27 -23.45
N ASP A 594 11.31 44.74 -22.22
CA ASP A 594 12.54 44.77 -21.42
C ASP A 594 13.66 43.93 -22.06
N ALA A 595 13.32 42.78 -22.65
CA ALA A 595 14.29 41.94 -23.34
C ALA A 595 14.90 42.65 -24.56
N PHE A 596 14.11 43.36 -25.37
CA PHE A 596 14.64 44.10 -26.53
C PHE A 596 15.46 45.34 -26.12
N GLU A 597 15.18 45.94 -24.97
CA GLU A 597 16.01 47.01 -24.40
C GLU A 597 17.36 46.48 -23.89
N ARG A 598 17.35 45.35 -23.17
CA ARG A 598 18.57 44.73 -22.62
C ARG A 598 19.43 44.03 -23.66
N PHE A 599 18.81 43.48 -24.69
CA PHE A 599 19.49 42.72 -25.75
C PHE A 599 19.19 43.29 -27.14
N PRO A 600 19.70 44.49 -27.45
CA PRO A 600 19.39 45.21 -28.69
C PRO A 600 19.87 44.49 -29.97
N ASN A 601 20.79 43.54 -29.85
CA ASN A 601 21.24 42.70 -30.97
C ASN A 601 20.08 41.86 -31.52
N TYR A 602 19.25 41.27 -30.65
CA TYR A 602 18.09 40.48 -31.08
C TYR A 602 16.98 41.36 -31.64
N LYS A 603 16.86 42.62 -31.20
CA LYS A 603 15.86 43.55 -31.76
C LYS A 603 16.02 43.74 -33.28
N LYS A 604 17.25 43.64 -33.80
CA LYS A 604 17.53 43.67 -35.25
C LYS A 604 17.13 42.37 -35.95
N ASP A 605 17.28 41.22 -35.29
CA ASP A 605 16.92 39.92 -35.84
C ASP A 605 15.40 39.75 -35.99
N PHE A 606 14.61 40.50 -35.20
CA PHE A 606 13.14 40.55 -35.30
C PHE A 606 12.63 41.72 -36.16
N ASP A 607 13.49 42.39 -36.92
CA ASP A 607 13.07 43.46 -37.85
C ASP A 607 12.11 42.90 -38.92
N GLY A 608 10.97 43.57 -39.11
CA GLY A 608 9.86 43.07 -39.94
C GLY A 608 8.77 42.29 -39.21
N PHE A 609 8.92 41.97 -37.92
CA PHE A 609 7.83 41.43 -37.10
C PHE A 609 7.05 42.54 -36.37
N VAL A 610 5.72 42.44 -36.39
CA VAL A 610 4.85 43.32 -35.60
C VAL A 610 4.62 42.71 -34.22
N PHE A 611 5.07 43.40 -33.18
CA PHE A 611 4.84 43.00 -31.79
C PHE A 611 3.49 43.52 -31.29
N TYR A 612 2.64 42.63 -30.75
CA TYR A 612 1.32 42.97 -30.24
C TYR A 612 1.32 42.90 -28.69
N PRO A 613 1.55 44.01 -27.97
CA PRO A 613 1.65 44.00 -26.51
C PRO A 613 0.31 43.75 -25.79
N ASN A 614 -0.81 43.97 -26.45
CA ASN A 614 -2.15 44.00 -25.84
C ASN A 614 -2.83 42.63 -25.76
N ASN A 615 -2.08 41.59 -25.39
CA ASN A 615 -2.61 40.24 -25.17
C ASN A 615 -2.20 39.76 -23.77
N VAL A 616 -3.18 39.57 -22.90
CA VAL A 616 -2.98 39.16 -21.50
C VAL A 616 -3.94 38.03 -21.14
N SER A 617 -3.37 36.92 -20.65
CA SER A 617 -4.12 35.86 -19.96
C SER A 617 -4.08 36.14 -18.46
N ILE A 618 -5.22 35.99 -17.76
CA ILE A 618 -5.29 36.15 -16.31
C ILE A 618 -5.57 34.80 -15.66
N GLY A 619 -4.57 34.24 -14.99
CA GLY A 619 -4.73 33.04 -14.18
C GLY A 619 -3.40 32.34 -13.93
N GLY A 620 -3.35 31.49 -12.91
CA GLY A 620 -2.22 30.58 -12.69
C GLY A 620 -2.13 29.44 -13.70
N SER A 621 -3.05 29.37 -14.66
CA SER A 621 -3.16 28.33 -15.70
C SER A 621 -3.83 28.88 -16.97
N THR A 622 -3.71 28.14 -18.09
CA THR A 622 -4.32 28.48 -19.39
C THR A 622 -5.84 28.23 -19.39
N THR A 623 -6.58 28.96 -18.54
CA THR A 623 -8.03 28.71 -18.33
C THR A 623 -8.92 29.93 -18.59
N THR A 624 -8.37 31.13 -18.85
CA THR A 624 -9.16 32.31 -19.24
C THR A 624 -8.78 32.78 -20.64
N THR A 625 -9.65 32.51 -21.60
CA THR A 625 -9.42 32.79 -23.02
C THR A 625 -10.04 34.08 -23.52
N ALA A 626 -11.02 34.67 -22.81
CA ALA A 626 -11.73 35.85 -23.32
C ALA A 626 -10.81 37.07 -23.50
N SER A 627 -9.94 37.36 -22.53
CA SER A 627 -8.95 38.45 -22.65
C SER A 627 -7.81 38.13 -23.63
N LEU A 628 -7.56 36.84 -23.92
CA LEU A 628 -6.56 36.42 -24.90
C LEU A 628 -7.00 36.67 -26.35
N TYR A 629 -8.31 36.66 -26.62
CA TYR A 629 -8.86 36.96 -27.94
C TYR A 629 -9.42 38.38 -28.06
N GLY A 630 -9.97 38.91 -26.97
CA GLY A 630 -10.66 40.19 -26.92
C GLY A 630 -9.84 41.36 -26.34
N GLY A 631 -8.66 41.11 -25.77
CA GLY A 631 -7.82 42.15 -25.17
C GLY A 631 -8.32 42.64 -23.81
N TYR A 632 -7.90 43.86 -23.42
CA TYR A 632 -8.13 44.42 -22.08
C TYR A 632 -9.60 44.64 -21.72
N ASP A 633 -10.47 44.87 -22.70
CA ASP A 633 -11.92 45.06 -22.49
C ASP A 633 -12.62 43.79 -21.94
N TYR A 634 -11.94 42.65 -22.03
CA TYR A 634 -12.43 41.35 -21.56
C TYR A 634 -11.69 40.86 -20.31
N LEU A 635 -10.97 41.75 -19.61
CA LEU A 635 -10.43 41.43 -18.28
C LEU A 635 -11.58 41.26 -17.27
N PRO A 636 -11.43 40.40 -16.25
CA PRO A 636 -12.46 40.22 -15.22
C PRO A 636 -12.89 41.53 -14.56
N TYR A 637 -11.95 42.46 -14.35
CA TYR A 637 -12.24 43.79 -13.80
C TYR A 637 -13.15 44.59 -14.74
N GLU A 638 -12.79 44.74 -16.02
CA GLU A 638 -13.58 45.49 -17.01
C GLU A 638 -14.94 44.84 -17.31
N ILE A 639 -15.01 43.50 -17.26
CA ILE A 639 -16.29 42.79 -17.33
C ILE A 639 -17.13 43.07 -16.07
N SER A 640 -16.50 43.29 -14.92
CA SER A 640 -17.18 43.52 -13.65
C SER A 640 -17.75 44.93 -13.47
N THR A 641 -17.19 45.94 -14.15
CA THR A 641 -17.60 47.34 -13.98
C THR A 641 -18.99 47.66 -14.56
N ASN A 642 -19.51 46.84 -15.49
CA ASN A 642 -20.76 47.10 -16.21
C ASN A 642 -22.01 46.36 -15.68
N GLY A 643 -21.92 45.62 -14.57
CA GLY A 643 -23.08 45.12 -13.80
C GLY A 643 -24.03 44.12 -14.47
N GLY A 644 -23.80 43.72 -15.73
CA GLY A 644 -24.62 42.74 -16.47
C GLY A 644 -23.82 41.47 -16.81
N TYR A 645 -23.91 40.44 -15.97
CA TYR A 645 -23.08 39.24 -16.12
C TYR A 645 -23.74 38.17 -16.99
N ASN A 646 -23.38 38.13 -18.28
CA ASN A 646 -23.45 36.89 -19.05
C ASN A 646 -22.04 36.53 -19.54
N LEU A 647 -21.28 35.83 -18.69
CA LEU A 647 -19.92 35.38 -18.99
C LEU A 647 -19.85 34.56 -20.29
N LYS A 648 -20.90 33.80 -20.60
CA LYS A 648 -21.01 33.03 -21.85
C LYS A 648 -21.06 33.97 -23.07
N GLU A 649 -21.80 35.07 -23.00
CA GLU A 649 -21.85 36.04 -24.10
C GLU A 649 -20.52 36.77 -24.28
N LYS A 650 -19.89 37.22 -23.19
CA LYS A 650 -18.58 37.89 -23.27
C LYS A 650 -17.48 36.96 -23.79
N HIS A 651 -17.50 35.69 -23.39
CA HIS A 651 -16.62 34.68 -23.96
C HIS A 651 -16.87 34.47 -25.46
N ASN A 652 -18.14 34.33 -25.88
CA ASN A 652 -18.48 34.19 -27.30
C ASN A 652 -18.12 35.43 -28.13
N GLN A 653 -18.29 36.64 -27.59
CA GLN A 653 -17.88 37.89 -28.24
C GLN A 653 -16.36 37.95 -28.43
N ALA A 654 -15.59 37.57 -27.41
CA ALA A 654 -14.14 37.53 -27.49
C ALA A 654 -13.65 36.60 -28.62
N LEU A 655 -14.26 35.41 -28.79
CA LEU A 655 -13.91 34.46 -29.86
C LEU A 655 -14.09 35.03 -31.28
N LEU A 656 -15.00 35.99 -31.44
CA LEU A 656 -15.27 36.62 -32.74
C LEU A 656 -14.37 37.84 -33.00
N THR A 657 -13.64 38.33 -32.00
CA THR A 657 -12.91 39.61 -32.09
C THR A 657 -11.80 39.56 -33.14
N ILE A 658 -10.96 38.51 -33.12
CA ILE A 658 -9.88 38.34 -34.11
C ILE A 658 -10.43 38.06 -35.52
N PRO A 659 -11.34 37.09 -35.74
CA PRO A 659 -11.92 36.85 -37.07
C PRO A 659 -12.57 38.08 -37.70
N LEU A 660 -13.38 38.83 -36.94
CA LEU A 660 -14.04 40.04 -37.45
C LEU A 660 -13.06 41.19 -37.71
N ALA A 661 -12.00 41.31 -36.90
CA ALA A 661 -10.95 42.30 -37.14
C ALA A 661 -10.18 41.99 -38.44
N LEU A 662 -9.87 40.72 -38.69
CA LEU A 662 -9.21 40.26 -39.91
C LEU A 662 -10.10 40.44 -41.14
N GLU A 663 -11.41 40.15 -41.03
CA GLU A 663 -12.37 40.33 -42.11
C GLU A 663 -12.45 41.79 -42.60
N LYS A 664 -12.33 42.77 -41.69
CA LYS A 664 -12.29 44.21 -42.05
C LYS A 664 -11.11 44.59 -42.96
N TYR A 665 -10.04 43.78 -42.96
CA TYR A 665 -8.88 43.94 -43.84
C TYR A 665 -8.93 42.95 -45.02
N ASN A 666 -10.11 42.43 -45.36
CA ASN A 666 -10.35 41.44 -46.42
C ASN A 666 -9.67 40.07 -46.21
N TYR A 667 -9.22 39.74 -45.00
CA TYR A 667 -8.78 38.40 -44.66
C TYR A 667 -9.99 37.53 -44.33
N LYS A 668 -10.42 36.71 -45.28
CA LYS A 668 -11.48 35.71 -45.10
C LYS A 668 -10.85 34.41 -44.60
N SER A 669 -11.34 33.87 -43.48
CA SER A 669 -10.89 32.60 -42.91
C SER A 669 -11.26 31.41 -43.79
#